data_AF-A0A0D7VYH9-F1
#
_entry.id   AF-A0A0D7VYH9-F1
#
_cell.length_a   1.000
_cell.length_b   1.000
_cell.length_c   1.000
_cell.angle_alpha   90.00
_cell.angle_beta   90.00
_cell.angle_gamma   90.00
#
_symmetry.space_group_name_H-M   'P 1'
#
loop_
_entity.id
_entity.type
_entity.pdbx_description
1 polymer ?
#
loop_
_entity_poly.entity_id
_entity_poly.type
_entity_poly.pdbx_seq_one_letter_code
_entity_poly.pdbx_strand_id
1 'polypeptide(L)'
;MYKRFKPTCFLLLFFLAMFFASAQKIAIKTEFVDNGSVYKNPNHTNPIIQFEEYDKCVVTSFVGKYTYKVKFNGVEGYVRDRFLLVNEAMMDLYFDYEEAQKLKAIKSRGKSEKDLEIIEQLKQDSINEANEKRKQEEALKAEQLRLTNIKLQKKQDSLAKINAEEKQLEKIRLENLKIQRQQDSIAKVKAEAAKAEKLRLEQLKQKRIADSIAKVRAEEKRLEKIRLENLKIQRQKDSITKVKAEAAKAEKLRLEQLKQKRIADSIAKVRAEEKRLEKIRLENLKIQRQKDSISKVKAEAAKAEKLRLEQLKQKRIADSIAKVRAEEKRLEKIRLENLKIQRQKDSIAKVKAEASKAEKLRLEQLKQKRIADSIAKVRAEEKRLEKIRLENLKIQRQKDSITKVKAEAAKAEKLRLEQLKQKCIADSIAKVRAEEKRLEKIRLENLKIQRQKDSIAKVKAKAAKAEKLRLEQLKQKRIADSIAKVRAEEKRLEKIRLENLKIQRQKDSIAKVKAEAAKAEKLRLEQLKQKRIADSITKAKQATANQAQQQDAINRAEQIEKRKQLIAAAAEKQRLEILEKQRIADSISNAQSNLEIKASEERRNTCLYYINEYDNFNNQQLIITEKYFINDMLSIELLREGNASKIHFNLDENLGCADYVPSRRSSVRVTLENGRTVVFYHSGSLDCNLFSLKANLSQGDIYQLKKSPISKIILKGTNGEVTLSSFSYKSFFIDKLKCIE
;
A
#
# COMPACT_ATOMS: atom_id res chain seq x y z
N MET A 1 -12.38 -25.22 89.82
CA MET A 1 -13.78 -24.72 89.78
C MET A 1 -13.83 -23.41 89.00
N TYR A 2 -14.03 -23.48 87.68
CA TYR A 2 -14.24 -22.30 86.82
C TYR A 2 -15.75 -22.01 86.74
N LYS A 3 -16.21 -20.92 87.37
CA LYS A 3 -17.59 -20.42 87.20
C LYS A 3 -17.67 -19.60 85.92
N ARG A 4 -18.36 -20.18 84.92
CA ARG A 4 -18.75 -19.55 83.65
C ARG A 4 -19.60 -18.29 83.92
N PHE A 5 -19.05 -17.12 83.64
CA PHE A 5 -19.83 -15.90 83.46
C PHE A 5 -20.49 -15.93 82.08
N LYS A 6 -21.83 -15.81 82.03
CA LYS A 6 -22.63 -15.92 80.80
C LYS A 6 -22.39 -14.70 79.88
N PRO A 7 -22.12 -14.90 78.57
CA PRO A 7 -21.89 -13.84 77.60
C PRO A 7 -23.19 -13.29 76.97
N THR A 8 -24.32 -13.38 77.68
CA THR A 8 -25.64 -12.96 77.15
C THR A 8 -25.99 -11.51 77.48
N CYS A 9 -25.28 -10.85 78.41
CA CYS A 9 -25.59 -9.47 78.80
C CYS A 9 -24.83 -8.43 77.95
N PHE A 10 -23.63 -8.75 77.46
CA PHE A 10 -22.83 -7.82 76.65
C PHE A 10 -23.32 -7.71 75.19
N LEU A 11 -23.91 -8.80 74.66
CA LEU A 11 -24.50 -8.82 73.33
C LEU A 11 -25.85 -8.07 73.26
N LEU A 12 -26.58 -7.98 74.37
CA LEU A 12 -27.87 -7.28 74.42
C LEU A 12 -27.69 -5.75 74.54
N LEU A 13 -26.62 -5.29 75.19
CA LEU A 13 -26.23 -3.88 75.24
C LEU A 13 -25.67 -3.37 73.90
N PHE A 14 -24.99 -4.23 73.13
CA PHE A 14 -24.50 -3.87 71.79
C PHE A 14 -25.62 -3.83 70.74
N PHE A 15 -26.66 -4.67 70.89
CA PHE A 15 -27.86 -4.61 70.05
C PHE A 15 -28.76 -3.40 70.36
N LEU A 16 -28.81 -2.90 71.61
CA LEU A 16 -29.53 -1.66 71.93
C LEU A 16 -28.85 -0.41 71.34
N ALA A 17 -27.51 -0.36 71.29
CA ALA A 17 -26.77 0.77 70.72
C ALA A 17 -26.90 0.87 69.18
N MET A 18 -27.14 -0.25 68.49
CA MET A 18 -27.36 -0.28 67.04
C MET A 18 -28.77 0.20 66.63
N PHE A 19 -29.76 0.16 67.53
CA PHE A 19 -31.12 0.63 67.21
C PHE A 19 -31.32 2.16 67.36
N PHE A 20 -30.41 2.87 68.03
CA PHE A 20 -30.47 4.33 68.17
C PHE A 20 -29.61 5.10 67.14
N ALA A 21 -28.85 4.42 66.28
CA ALA A 21 -27.93 5.05 65.33
C ALA A 21 -28.55 5.48 63.98
N SER A 22 -29.85 5.26 63.77
CA SER A 22 -30.55 5.58 62.51
C SER A 22 -31.79 6.44 62.72
N ALA A 23 -31.61 7.57 63.40
CA ALA A 23 -32.51 8.72 63.30
C ALA A 23 -31.69 10.00 63.04
N GLN A 24 -30.87 9.99 61.97
CA GLN A 24 -30.41 11.26 61.41
C GLN A 24 -31.65 11.97 60.86
N LYS A 25 -32.17 12.96 61.61
CA LYS A 25 -33.22 13.85 61.11
C LYS A 25 -32.68 14.49 59.83
N ILE A 26 -33.33 14.21 58.70
CA ILE A 26 -33.03 14.80 57.40
C ILE A 26 -33.10 16.33 57.57
N ALA A 27 -31.95 16.99 57.50
CA ALA A 27 -31.81 18.42 57.73
C ALA A 27 -31.45 19.08 56.38
N ILE A 28 -32.47 19.44 55.62
CA ILE A 28 -32.28 20.03 54.28
C ILE A 28 -32.21 21.55 54.44
N LYS A 29 -31.06 22.13 54.13
CA LYS A 29 -30.87 23.58 54.14
C LYS A 29 -31.54 24.19 52.90
N THR A 30 -32.32 25.24 53.12
CA THR A 30 -32.92 26.05 52.04
C THR A 30 -33.09 27.49 52.53
N GLU A 31 -33.70 28.34 51.71
CA GLU A 31 -33.99 29.74 52.01
C GLU A 31 -35.44 30.09 51.65
N PHE A 32 -35.95 31.17 52.27
CA PHE A 32 -37.27 31.68 51.96
C PHE A 32 -37.23 32.54 50.68
N VAL A 33 -38.28 32.48 49.86
CA VAL A 33 -38.37 33.18 48.57
C VAL A 33 -39.31 34.39 48.59
N ASP A 34 -39.93 34.66 49.74
CA ASP A 34 -40.80 35.82 49.98
C ASP A 34 -40.92 36.04 51.50
N ASN A 35 -41.36 37.23 51.91
CA ASN A 35 -41.60 37.56 53.31
C ASN A 35 -42.79 36.77 53.87
N GLY A 36 -42.69 36.31 55.11
CA GLY A 36 -43.75 35.46 55.67
C GLY A 36 -43.63 35.17 57.16
N SER A 37 -44.30 34.11 57.60
CA SER A 37 -44.30 33.67 58.99
C SER A 37 -44.25 32.15 59.10
N VAL A 38 -43.51 31.66 60.10
CA VAL A 38 -43.54 30.26 60.52
C VAL A 38 -44.72 30.07 61.48
N TYR A 39 -45.57 29.07 61.21
CA TYR A 39 -46.77 28.82 62.00
C TYR A 39 -46.59 27.65 62.98
N LYS A 40 -47.34 27.66 64.07
CA LYS A 40 -47.31 26.56 65.07
C LYS A 40 -47.92 25.27 64.55
N ASN A 41 -48.90 25.39 63.66
CA ASN A 41 -49.68 24.28 63.14
C ASN A 41 -49.64 24.24 61.61
N PRO A 42 -49.79 23.06 60.99
CA PRO A 42 -49.77 22.91 59.52
C PRO A 42 -50.97 23.57 58.81
N ASN A 43 -52.01 23.95 59.55
CA ASN A 43 -53.14 24.73 59.03
C ASN A 43 -52.85 26.22 58.91
N HIS A 44 -51.62 26.65 59.25
CA HIS A 44 -51.18 28.05 59.20
C HIS A 44 -52.01 28.97 60.11
N THR A 45 -52.41 28.45 61.26
CA THR A 45 -53.04 29.21 62.35
C THR A 45 -52.02 29.44 63.45
N ASN A 46 -51.94 30.68 63.97
CA ASN A 46 -50.99 31.15 64.98
C ASN A 46 -49.53 31.25 64.47
N PRO A 47 -49.11 32.42 63.95
CA PRO A 47 -47.72 32.68 63.59
C PRO A 47 -46.84 32.71 64.84
N ILE A 48 -45.63 32.14 64.75
CA ILE A 48 -44.64 32.09 65.84
C ILE A 48 -43.52 33.10 65.61
N ILE A 49 -43.01 33.17 64.38
CA ILE A 49 -41.88 34.03 64.02
C ILE A 49 -42.02 34.45 62.56
N GLN A 50 -41.65 35.70 62.27
CA GLN A 50 -41.60 36.25 60.91
C GLN A 50 -40.22 36.01 60.29
N PHE A 51 -40.18 35.88 58.97
CA PHE A 51 -38.95 35.74 58.18
C PHE A 51 -39.01 36.68 56.97
N GLU A 52 -37.83 37.09 56.51
CA GLU A 52 -37.67 37.90 55.30
C GLU A 52 -37.26 37.02 54.10
N GLU A 53 -37.38 37.57 52.90
CA GLU A 53 -36.85 36.96 51.68
C GLU A 53 -35.34 36.66 51.85
N TYR A 54 -34.91 35.49 51.37
CA TYR A 54 -33.55 34.94 51.48
C TYR A 54 -33.08 34.54 52.88
N ASP A 55 -33.93 34.61 53.90
CA ASP A 55 -33.60 34.06 55.22
C ASP A 55 -33.41 32.53 55.12
N LYS A 56 -32.34 32.03 55.74
CA LYS A 56 -31.96 30.61 55.68
C LYS A 56 -32.73 29.80 56.71
N CYS A 57 -33.30 28.68 56.28
CA CYS A 57 -34.01 27.74 57.15
C CYS A 57 -33.62 26.29 56.87
N VAL A 58 -34.05 25.39 57.77
CA VAL A 58 -33.83 23.95 57.62
C VAL A 58 -35.18 23.24 57.53
N VAL A 59 -35.45 22.60 56.39
CA VAL A 59 -36.61 21.74 56.21
C VAL A 59 -36.33 20.38 56.85
N THR A 60 -37.30 19.92 57.65
CA THR A 60 -37.19 18.68 58.44
C THR A 60 -38.17 17.60 58.00
N SER A 61 -39.33 17.96 57.44
CA SER A 61 -40.30 17.00 56.89
C SER A 61 -41.33 17.69 56.01
N PHE A 62 -41.90 16.97 55.05
CA PHE A 62 -43.12 17.36 54.34
C PHE A 62 -44.35 16.79 55.06
N VAL A 63 -45.41 17.60 55.23
CA VAL A 63 -46.61 17.20 55.98
C VAL A 63 -47.89 17.16 55.13
N GLY A 64 -47.78 17.40 53.82
CA GLY A 64 -48.91 17.43 52.89
C GLY A 64 -49.49 18.83 52.68
N LYS A 65 -50.41 18.97 51.72
CA LYS A 65 -51.04 20.26 51.33
C LYS A 65 -50.01 21.37 51.13
N TYR A 66 -48.94 21.05 50.41
CA TYR A 66 -47.86 21.99 50.09
C TYR A 66 -47.22 22.63 51.34
N THR A 67 -47.23 21.93 52.48
CA THR A 67 -46.71 22.45 53.75
C THR A 67 -45.51 21.64 54.21
N TYR A 68 -44.45 22.34 54.57
CA TYR A 68 -43.22 21.81 55.11
C TYR A 68 -43.08 22.20 56.58
N LYS A 69 -42.47 21.29 57.35
CA LYS A 69 -42.00 21.58 58.71
C LYS A 69 -40.57 22.10 58.62
N VAL A 70 -40.35 23.30 59.12
CA VAL A 70 -39.08 24.01 59.05
C VAL A 70 -38.57 24.35 60.43
N LYS A 71 -37.24 24.45 60.56
CA LYS A 71 -36.55 25.00 61.71
C LYS A 71 -35.89 26.31 61.30
N PHE A 72 -36.29 27.40 61.94
CA PHE A 72 -35.84 28.75 61.65
C PHE A 72 -35.60 29.49 62.96
N ASN A 73 -34.42 30.11 63.11
CA ASN A 73 -34.01 30.81 64.35
C ASN A 73 -34.27 30.04 65.65
N GLY A 74 -33.98 28.74 65.64
CA GLY A 74 -34.14 27.85 66.81
C GLY A 74 -35.57 27.37 67.06
N VAL A 75 -36.56 27.89 66.34
CA VAL A 75 -37.98 27.52 66.44
C VAL A 75 -38.33 26.52 65.33
N GLU A 76 -39.05 25.45 65.68
CA GLU A 76 -39.67 24.55 64.71
C GLU A 76 -41.13 24.95 64.46
N GLY A 77 -41.53 25.02 63.19
CA GLY A 77 -42.92 25.26 62.81
C GLY A 77 -43.18 24.94 61.35
N TYR A 78 -44.25 25.48 60.77
CA TYR A 78 -44.77 25.09 59.47
C TYR A 78 -44.83 26.26 58.50
N VAL A 79 -44.43 26.02 57.25
CA VAL A 79 -44.39 27.01 56.18
C VAL A 79 -44.86 26.35 54.87
N ARG A 80 -45.56 27.10 54.02
CA ARG A 80 -45.96 26.60 52.69
C ARG A 80 -44.78 26.63 51.71
N ASP A 81 -44.78 25.70 50.77
CA ASP A 81 -43.81 25.59 49.69
C ASP A 81 -43.61 26.90 48.90
N ARG A 82 -44.66 27.69 48.69
CA ARG A 82 -44.59 29.00 48.01
C ARG A 82 -43.65 30.01 48.67
N PHE A 83 -43.31 29.80 49.94
CA PHE A 83 -42.36 30.65 50.67
C PHE A 83 -40.97 30.03 50.74
N LEU A 84 -40.74 28.85 50.16
CA LEU A 84 -39.48 28.11 50.24
C LEU A 84 -38.89 27.91 48.84
N LEU A 85 -37.57 27.96 48.74
CA LEU A 85 -36.88 27.52 47.55
C LEU A 85 -36.87 25.98 47.53
N VAL A 86 -37.81 25.37 46.80
CA VAL A 86 -37.93 23.91 46.71
C VAL A 86 -36.75 23.34 45.91
N ASN A 87 -35.91 22.53 46.56
CA ASN A 87 -34.76 21.87 45.94
C ASN A 87 -34.98 20.37 45.77
N GLU A 88 -34.07 19.69 45.06
CA GLU A 88 -34.17 18.25 44.76
C GLU A 88 -34.32 17.40 46.02
N ALA A 89 -33.58 17.69 47.09
CA ALA A 89 -33.69 16.97 48.36
C ALA A 89 -35.06 17.15 49.06
N MET A 90 -35.75 18.27 48.84
CA MET A 90 -37.11 18.48 49.34
C MET A 90 -38.17 17.71 48.54
N MET A 91 -37.87 17.35 47.28
CA MET A 91 -38.74 16.49 46.47
C MET A 91 -38.77 15.06 47.01
N ASP A 92 -37.64 14.56 47.52
CA ASP A 92 -37.59 13.24 48.17
C ASP A 92 -38.55 13.18 49.36
N LEU A 93 -38.63 14.23 50.19
CA LEU A 93 -39.59 14.31 51.29
C LEU A 93 -41.05 14.26 50.84
N TYR A 94 -41.36 14.84 49.67
CA TYR A 94 -42.69 14.79 49.07
C TYR A 94 -43.04 13.36 48.63
N PHE A 95 -42.12 12.70 47.93
CA PHE A 95 -42.33 11.32 47.48
C PHE A 95 -42.42 10.33 48.65
N ASP A 96 -41.60 10.49 49.68
CA ASP A 96 -41.66 9.69 50.91
C ASP A 96 -43.02 9.82 51.61
N TYR A 97 -43.55 11.05 51.69
CA TYR A 97 -44.87 11.31 52.26
C TYR A 97 -45.98 10.64 51.42
N GLU A 98 -45.93 10.79 50.09
CA GLU A 98 -46.89 10.16 49.17
C GLU A 98 -46.84 8.64 49.24
N GLU A 99 -45.66 8.03 49.28
CA GLU A 99 -45.51 6.58 49.42
C GLU A 99 -46.02 6.10 50.79
N ALA A 100 -45.75 6.85 51.86
CA ALA A 100 -46.28 6.55 53.19
C ALA A 100 -47.82 6.65 53.24
N GLN A 101 -48.43 7.63 52.57
CA GLN A 101 -49.89 7.73 52.48
C GLN A 101 -50.49 6.62 51.63
N LYS A 102 -49.86 6.24 50.52
CA LYS A 102 -50.25 5.07 49.69
C LYS A 102 -50.18 3.79 50.51
N LEU A 103 -49.10 3.57 51.27
CA LEU A 103 -48.96 2.40 52.15
C LEU A 103 -50.01 2.37 53.27
N LYS A 104 -50.34 3.52 53.87
CA LYS A 104 -51.43 3.62 54.85
C LYS A 104 -52.78 3.29 54.22
N ALA A 105 -53.05 3.80 53.02
CA ALA A 105 -54.27 3.49 52.28
C ALA A 105 -54.37 1.99 51.92
N ILE A 106 -53.25 1.36 51.54
CA ILE A 106 -53.18 -0.08 51.25
C ILE A 106 -53.41 -0.91 52.53
N LYS A 107 -52.76 -0.55 53.65
CA LYS A 107 -52.96 -1.22 54.95
C LYS A 107 -54.40 -1.08 55.46
N SER A 108 -55.03 0.09 55.26
CA SER A 108 -56.43 0.33 55.67
C SER A 108 -57.47 -0.42 54.82
N ARG A 109 -57.07 -1.00 53.67
CA ARG A 109 -57.95 -1.74 52.75
C ARG A 109 -57.98 -3.26 52.98
N GLY A 110 -57.29 -3.79 53.99
CA GLY A 110 -57.41 -5.20 54.38
C GLY A 110 -57.09 -6.21 53.27
N LYS A 111 -56.02 -5.99 52.49
CA LYS A 111 -55.54 -6.97 51.51
C LYS A 111 -54.63 -8.00 52.19
N SER A 112 -54.75 -9.27 51.78
CA SER A 112 -54.13 -10.41 52.48
C SER A 112 -52.59 -10.38 52.38
N GLU A 113 -51.91 -11.05 53.30
CA GLU A 113 -50.45 -11.20 53.38
C GLU A 113 -49.81 -11.57 52.02
N LYS A 114 -50.52 -12.33 51.18
CA LYS A 114 -50.08 -12.72 49.84
C LYS A 114 -49.98 -11.55 48.85
N ASP A 115 -50.83 -10.53 48.99
CA ASP A 115 -50.79 -9.36 48.11
C ASP A 115 -49.60 -8.45 48.46
N LEU A 116 -49.18 -8.44 49.74
CA LEU A 116 -47.98 -7.73 50.18
C LEU A 116 -46.71 -8.45 49.70
N GLU A 117 -46.70 -9.77 49.75
CA GLU A 117 -45.59 -10.60 49.25
C GLU A 117 -45.41 -10.44 47.73
N ILE A 118 -46.49 -10.38 46.95
CA ILE A 118 -46.44 -10.11 45.50
C ILE A 118 -45.87 -8.73 45.20
N ILE A 119 -46.24 -7.70 45.97
CA ILE A 119 -45.69 -6.33 45.79
C ILE A 119 -44.20 -6.30 46.12
N GLU A 120 -43.76 -7.01 47.15
CA GLU A 120 -42.35 -7.09 47.53
C GLU A 120 -41.53 -7.85 46.47
N GLN A 121 -42.10 -8.90 45.89
CA GLN A 121 -41.51 -9.63 44.76
C GLN A 121 -41.36 -8.75 43.52
N LEU A 122 -42.40 -7.99 43.17
CA LEU A 122 -42.36 -7.04 42.04
C LEU A 122 -41.34 -5.91 42.26
N LYS A 123 -41.15 -5.45 43.51
CA LYS A 123 -40.09 -4.48 43.86
C LYS A 123 -38.70 -5.08 43.64
N GLN A 124 -38.49 -6.33 44.08
CA GLN A 124 -37.22 -7.03 43.90
C GLN A 124 -36.89 -7.28 42.43
N ASP A 125 -37.89 -7.68 41.64
CA ASP A 125 -37.73 -7.93 40.21
C ASP A 125 -37.39 -6.64 39.44
N SER A 126 -38.04 -5.53 39.78
CA SER A 126 -37.73 -4.21 39.20
C SER A 126 -36.31 -3.74 39.52
N ILE A 127 -35.84 -3.96 40.75
CA ILE A 127 -34.46 -3.64 41.16
C ILE A 127 -33.45 -4.53 40.41
N ASN A 128 -33.77 -5.82 40.24
CA ASN A 128 -32.92 -6.75 39.51
C ASN A 128 -32.81 -6.38 38.04
N GLU A 129 -33.93 -6.03 37.38
CA GLU A 129 -33.92 -5.54 36.00
C GLU A 129 -33.12 -4.24 35.83
N ALA A 130 -33.24 -3.29 36.77
CA ALA A 130 -32.48 -2.05 36.75
C ALA A 130 -30.97 -2.30 36.90
N ASN A 131 -30.58 -3.25 37.76
CA ASN A 131 -29.19 -3.64 37.95
C ASN A 131 -28.61 -4.39 36.74
N GLU A 132 -29.41 -5.22 36.07
CA GLU A 132 -29.00 -5.87 34.83
C GLU A 132 -28.77 -4.85 33.71
N LYS A 133 -29.68 -3.87 33.55
CA LYS A 133 -29.53 -2.78 32.57
C LYS A 133 -28.25 -1.97 32.83
N ARG A 134 -27.96 -1.62 34.09
CA ARG A 134 -26.71 -0.93 34.47
C ARG A 134 -25.46 -1.75 34.10
N LYS A 135 -25.46 -3.06 34.37
CA LYS A 135 -24.34 -3.95 33.97
C LYS A 135 -24.15 -4.01 32.45
N GLN A 136 -25.25 -4.05 31.69
CA GLN A 136 -25.19 -4.04 30.22
C GLN A 136 -24.63 -2.71 29.69
N GLU A 137 -25.04 -1.57 30.25
CA GLU A 137 -24.50 -0.26 29.88
C GLU A 137 -23.01 -0.11 30.23
N GLU A 138 -22.58 -0.61 31.39
CA GLU A 138 -21.16 -0.61 31.77
C GLU A 138 -20.33 -1.51 30.85
N ALA A 139 -20.84 -2.70 30.48
CA ALA A 139 -20.20 -3.58 29.52
C ALA A 139 -20.07 -2.92 28.13
N LEU A 140 -21.11 -2.22 27.68
CA LEU A 140 -21.10 -1.48 26.42
C LEU A 140 -20.06 -0.35 26.45
N LYS A 141 -19.99 0.42 27.54
CA LYS A 141 -18.98 1.48 27.73
C LYS A 141 -17.56 0.90 27.75
N ALA A 142 -17.34 -0.24 28.41
CA ALA A 142 -16.04 -0.91 28.43
C ALA A 142 -15.61 -1.42 27.05
N GLU A 143 -16.56 -1.94 26.25
CA GLU A 143 -16.30 -2.37 24.88
C GLU A 143 -15.98 -1.19 23.95
N GLN A 144 -16.73 -0.09 24.06
CA GLN A 144 -16.44 1.14 23.33
C GLN A 144 -15.03 1.67 23.66
N LEU A 145 -14.65 1.67 24.94
CA LEU A 145 -13.31 2.07 25.37
C LEU A 145 -12.24 1.16 24.74
N ARG A 146 -12.44 -0.17 24.74
CA ARG A 146 -11.52 -1.11 24.06
C ARG A 146 -11.38 -0.83 22.57
N LEU A 147 -12.49 -0.57 21.87
CA LEU A 147 -12.47 -0.25 20.44
C LEU A 147 -11.73 1.06 20.17
N THR A 148 -11.89 2.08 21.02
CA THR A 148 -11.15 3.34 20.89
C THR A 148 -9.64 3.15 21.11
N ASN A 149 -9.24 2.35 22.10
CA ASN A 149 -7.82 2.04 22.36
C ASN A 149 -7.19 1.26 21.20
N ILE A 150 -7.89 0.27 20.63
CA ILE A 150 -7.41 -0.46 19.44
C ILE A 150 -7.25 0.48 18.24
N LYS A 151 -8.18 1.44 18.03
CA LYS A 151 -8.05 2.45 16.96
C LYS A 151 -6.84 3.35 17.19
N LEU A 152 -6.59 3.77 18.44
CA LEU A 152 -5.43 4.59 18.80
C LEU A 152 -4.12 3.85 18.54
N GLN A 153 -4.05 2.58 18.94
CA GLN A 153 -2.87 1.74 18.74
C GLN A 153 -2.58 1.51 17.25
N LYS A 154 -3.61 1.23 16.43
CA LYS A 154 -3.44 1.11 14.97
C LYS A 154 -2.93 2.40 14.31
N LYS A 155 -3.35 3.57 14.80
CA LYS A 155 -2.83 4.87 14.34
C LYS A 155 -1.35 5.03 14.70
N GLN A 156 -0.97 4.67 15.93
CA GLN A 156 0.43 4.72 16.37
C GLN A 156 1.32 3.77 15.56
N ASP A 157 0.88 2.54 15.30
CA ASP A 157 1.62 1.57 14.47
C ASP A 157 1.79 2.06 13.02
N SER A 158 0.77 2.75 12.48
CA SER A 158 0.82 3.32 11.14
C SER A 158 1.81 4.49 11.07
N LEU A 159 1.80 5.37 12.08
CA LEU A 159 2.79 6.46 12.23
C LEU A 159 4.22 5.92 12.36
N ALA A 160 4.41 4.84 13.13
CA ALA A 160 5.72 4.21 13.28
C ALA A 160 6.25 3.63 11.94
N LYS A 161 5.36 3.05 11.12
CA LYS A 161 5.72 2.57 9.77
C LYS A 161 6.10 3.71 8.84
N ILE A 162 5.32 4.79 8.82
CA ILE A 162 5.60 5.97 7.98
C ILE A 162 6.97 6.56 8.34
N ASN A 163 7.25 6.74 9.63
CA ASN A 163 8.54 7.26 10.10
C ASN A 163 9.73 6.32 9.75
N ALA A 164 9.50 5.00 9.73
CA ALA A 164 10.51 4.04 9.33
C ALA A 164 10.79 4.06 7.81
N GLU A 165 9.74 4.22 7.00
CA GLU A 165 9.84 4.39 5.54
C GLU A 165 10.51 5.71 5.17
N GLU A 166 10.21 6.80 5.87
CA GLU A 166 10.83 8.10 5.65
C GLU A 166 12.34 8.06 5.93
N LYS A 167 12.77 7.39 7.02
CA LYS A 167 14.19 7.14 7.31
C LYS A 167 14.87 6.27 6.25
N GLN A 168 14.17 5.30 5.66
CA GLN A 168 14.71 4.49 4.56
C GLN A 168 14.88 5.34 3.29
N LEU A 169 13.88 6.17 2.99
CA LEU A 169 13.88 7.06 1.83
C LEU A 169 15.02 8.09 1.92
N GLU A 170 15.27 8.62 3.12
CA GLU A 170 16.35 9.57 3.37
C GLU A 170 17.74 8.93 3.20
N LYS A 171 17.92 7.68 3.66
CA LYS A 171 19.15 6.90 3.39
C LYS A 171 19.36 6.70 1.89
N ILE A 172 18.31 6.31 1.16
CA ILE A 172 18.37 6.14 -0.31
C ILE A 172 18.72 7.47 -0.99
N ARG A 173 18.15 8.59 -0.54
CA ARG A 173 18.47 9.93 -1.05
C ARG A 173 19.94 10.28 -0.85
N LEU A 174 20.47 10.06 0.36
CA LEU A 174 21.88 10.31 0.68
C LEU A 174 22.82 9.43 -0.16
N GLU A 175 22.45 8.18 -0.41
CA GLU A 175 23.23 7.24 -1.21
C GLU A 175 23.23 7.61 -2.70
N ASN A 176 22.07 7.97 -3.25
CA ASN A 176 21.96 8.49 -4.62
C ASN A 176 22.77 9.77 -4.82
N LEU A 177 22.80 10.67 -3.83
CA LEU A 177 23.56 11.92 -3.88
C LEU A 177 25.08 11.65 -3.85
N LYS A 178 25.53 10.60 -3.15
CA LYS A 178 26.93 10.14 -3.21
C LYS A 178 27.28 9.56 -4.58
N ILE A 179 26.40 8.74 -5.16
CA ILE A 179 26.59 8.18 -6.50
C ILE A 179 26.67 9.29 -7.55
N GLN A 180 25.81 10.31 -7.45
CA GLN A 180 25.82 11.45 -8.36
C GLN A 180 27.14 12.24 -8.27
N ARG A 181 27.63 12.53 -7.06
CA ARG A 181 28.94 13.18 -6.86
C ARG A 181 30.09 12.36 -7.45
N GLN A 182 30.03 11.03 -7.37
CA GLN A 182 31.03 10.16 -8.01
C GLN A 182 30.94 10.21 -9.54
N GLN A 183 29.73 10.23 -10.11
CA GLN A 183 29.52 10.37 -11.55
C GLN A 183 30.01 11.73 -12.07
N ASP A 184 29.72 12.81 -11.36
CA ASP A 184 30.20 14.16 -11.70
C ASP A 184 31.74 14.24 -11.64
N SER A 185 32.35 13.59 -10.65
CA SER A 185 33.80 13.50 -10.53
C SER A 185 34.43 12.71 -11.69
N ILE A 186 33.82 11.58 -12.08
CA ILE A 186 34.26 10.78 -13.23
C ILE A 186 34.07 11.56 -14.54
N ALA A 187 32.97 12.30 -14.70
CA ALA A 187 32.72 13.13 -15.87
C ALA A 187 33.77 14.25 -16.01
N LYS A 188 34.14 14.88 -14.89
CA LYS A 188 35.20 15.91 -14.86
C LYS A 188 36.55 15.35 -15.28
N VAL A 189 36.94 14.18 -14.75
CA VAL A 189 38.19 13.50 -15.12
C VAL A 189 38.20 13.10 -16.61
N LYS A 190 37.08 12.60 -17.14
CA LYS A 190 36.96 12.27 -18.58
C LYS A 190 37.06 13.51 -19.47
N ALA A 191 36.48 14.63 -19.06
CA ALA A 191 36.56 15.89 -19.80
C ALA A 191 37.98 16.46 -19.82
N GLU A 192 38.72 16.37 -18.71
CA GLU A 192 40.14 16.76 -18.65
C GLU A 192 41.03 15.84 -19.50
N ALA A 193 40.80 14.53 -19.45
CA ALA A 193 41.53 13.58 -20.30
C ALA A 193 41.31 13.85 -21.79
N ALA A 194 40.07 14.12 -22.22
CA ALA A 194 39.75 14.46 -23.60
C ALA A 194 40.38 15.79 -24.06
N LYS A 195 40.46 16.79 -23.17
CA LYS A 195 41.18 18.05 -23.44
C LYS A 195 42.68 17.82 -23.60
N ALA A 196 43.29 17.00 -22.74
CA ALA A 196 44.71 16.66 -22.81
C ALA A 196 45.05 15.86 -24.09
N GLU A 197 44.17 14.96 -24.52
CA GLU A 197 44.33 14.19 -25.75
C GLU A 197 44.22 15.07 -27.00
N LYS A 198 43.24 16.00 -27.05
CA LYS A 198 43.14 16.99 -28.13
C LYS A 198 44.40 17.85 -28.23
N LEU A 199 44.91 18.33 -27.09
CA LEU A 199 46.15 19.12 -27.04
C LEU A 199 47.36 18.32 -27.57
N ARG A 200 47.47 17.03 -27.20
CA ARG A 200 48.53 16.14 -27.72
C ARG A 200 48.43 15.91 -29.23
N LEU A 201 47.21 15.68 -29.74
CA LEU A 201 46.96 15.52 -31.17
C LEU A 201 47.31 16.78 -31.96
N GLU A 202 47.01 17.94 -31.41
CA GLU A 202 47.33 19.24 -32.01
C GLU A 202 48.85 19.51 -32.02
N GLN A 203 49.55 19.20 -30.92
CA GLN A 203 51.01 19.25 -30.87
C GLN A 203 51.68 18.28 -31.86
N LEU A 204 51.13 17.08 -32.04
CA LEU A 204 51.61 16.12 -33.04
C LEU A 204 51.38 16.61 -34.48
N LYS A 205 50.23 17.26 -34.75
CA LYS A 205 49.97 17.90 -36.05
C LYS A 205 50.97 19.03 -36.32
N GLN A 206 51.23 19.89 -35.34
CA GLN A 206 52.21 20.96 -35.47
C GLN A 206 53.63 20.43 -35.72
N LYS A 207 54.05 19.36 -35.03
CA LYS A 207 55.34 18.68 -35.29
C LYS A 207 55.41 18.12 -36.72
N ARG A 208 54.37 17.44 -37.20
CA ARG A 208 54.32 16.93 -38.59
C ARG A 208 54.39 18.04 -39.63
N ILE A 209 53.73 19.17 -39.39
CA ILE A 209 53.80 20.34 -40.26
C ILE A 209 55.22 20.93 -40.25
N ALA A 210 55.85 21.05 -39.08
CA ALA A 210 57.23 21.53 -38.94
C ALA A 210 58.24 20.63 -39.67
N ASP A 211 58.12 19.30 -39.54
CA ASP A 211 58.98 18.33 -40.24
C ASP A 211 58.78 18.37 -41.76
N SER A 212 57.54 18.54 -42.24
CA SER A 212 57.26 18.71 -43.67
C SER A 212 57.84 20.01 -44.22
N ILE A 213 57.70 21.13 -43.49
CA ILE A 213 58.30 22.42 -43.88
C ILE A 213 59.83 22.32 -43.91
N ALA A 214 60.45 21.61 -42.96
CA ALA A 214 61.89 21.41 -42.94
C ALA A 214 62.39 20.60 -44.15
N LYS A 215 61.65 19.57 -44.57
CA LYS A 215 61.95 18.80 -45.78
C LYS A 215 61.85 19.64 -47.05
N VAL A 216 60.78 20.42 -47.20
CA VAL A 216 60.59 21.30 -48.36
C VAL A 216 61.73 22.33 -48.45
N ARG A 217 62.12 22.95 -47.33
CA ARG A 217 63.26 23.89 -47.29
C ARG A 217 64.60 23.24 -47.65
N ALA A 218 64.80 21.97 -47.30
CA ALA A 218 66.01 21.23 -47.68
C ALA A 218 66.03 20.91 -49.19
N GLU A 219 64.85 20.65 -49.76
CA GLU A 219 64.67 20.36 -51.19
C GLU A 219 64.80 21.61 -52.05
N GLU A 220 64.25 22.75 -51.61
CA GLU A 220 64.47 24.07 -52.25
C GLU A 220 65.96 24.42 -52.30
N LYS A 221 66.71 24.23 -51.20
CA LYS A 221 68.16 24.44 -51.18
C LYS A 221 68.93 23.53 -52.15
N ARG A 222 68.45 22.30 -52.38
CA ARG A 222 69.01 21.39 -53.39
C ARG A 222 68.70 21.87 -54.81
N LEU A 223 67.46 22.26 -55.07
CA LEU A 223 67.01 22.80 -56.36
C LEU A 223 67.75 24.10 -56.72
N GLU A 224 68.02 24.95 -55.73
CA GLU A 224 68.78 26.19 -55.93
C GLU A 224 70.25 25.92 -56.26
N LYS A 225 70.90 24.95 -55.60
CA LYS A 225 72.23 24.48 -56.00
C LYS A 225 72.25 23.97 -57.43
N ILE A 226 71.28 23.14 -57.82
CA ILE A 226 71.16 22.62 -59.19
C ILE A 226 70.95 23.76 -60.20
N ARG A 227 70.12 24.77 -59.88
CA ARG A 227 69.94 25.95 -60.72
C ARG A 227 71.23 26.74 -60.93
N LEU A 228 71.98 26.99 -59.86
CA LEU A 228 73.27 27.68 -59.92
C LEU A 228 74.30 26.91 -60.77
N GLU A 229 74.30 25.59 -60.69
CA GLU A 229 75.18 24.74 -61.48
C GLU A 229 74.79 24.70 -62.96
N ASN A 230 73.48 24.61 -63.26
CA ASN A 230 72.98 24.71 -64.63
C ASN A 230 73.25 26.09 -65.26
N LEU A 231 73.18 27.18 -64.49
CA LEU A 231 73.56 28.52 -64.95
C LEU A 231 75.06 28.62 -65.30
N LYS A 232 75.93 27.93 -64.57
CA LYS A 232 77.36 27.84 -64.91
C LYS A 232 77.59 27.06 -66.21
N ILE A 233 76.88 25.95 -66.40
CA ILE A 233 76.93 25.14 -67.63
C ILE A 233 76.41 25.95 -68.83
N GLN A 234 75.33 26.73 -68.65
CA GLN A 234 74.79 27.60 -69.69
C GLN A 234 75.81 28.67 -70.12
N ARG A 235 76.46 29.35 -69.17
CA ARG A 235 77.51 30.35 -69.47
C ARG A 235 78.71 29.73 -70.21
N GLN A 236 79.07 28.48 -69.93
CA GLN A 236 80.11 27.77 -70.68
C GLN A 236 79.67 27.45 -72.12
N LYS A 237 78.42 27.05 -72.35
CA LYS A 237 77.87 26.81 -73.69
C LYS A 237 77.74 28.10 -74.52
N ASP A 238 77.37 29.21 -73.88
CA ASP A 238 77.25 30.52 -74.53
C ASP A 238 78.63 31.09 -74.92
N SER A 239 79.68 30.76 -74.15
CA SER A 239 81.08 31.11 -74.50
C SER A 239 81.60 30.30 -75.69
N ILE A 240 81.19 29.04 -75.84
CA ILE A 240 81.60 28.16 -76.97
C ILE A 240 80.87 28.53 -78.27
N THR A 241 79.64 29.03 -78.17
CA THR A 241 78.82 29.41 -79.33
C THR A 241 79.17 30.81 -79.87
N LYS A 242 79.65 31.74 -79.04
CA LYS A 242 80.20 33.03 -79.53
C LYS A 242 81.47 32.87 -80.38
N VAL A 243 82.38 31.98 -80.00
CA VAL A 243 83.62 31.73 -80.75
C VAL A 243 83.35 31.05 -82.11
N LYS A 244 82.29 30.25 -82.23
CA LYS A 244 81.91 29.60 -83.51
C LYS A 244 81.08 30.50 -84.44
N ALA A 245 80.43 31.53 -83.93
CA ALA A 245 79.60 32.46 -84.73
C ALA A 245 80.38 33.64 -85.32
N GLU A 246 81.53 34.02 -84.75
CA GLU A 246 82.40 35.07 -85.30
C GLU A 246 83.30 34.56 -86.44
N ALA A 247 83.69 33.28 -86.45
CA ALA A 247 84.45 32.68 -87.55
C ALA A 247 83.63 32.53 -88.84
N ALA A 248 82.32 32.26 -88.75
CA ALA A 248 81.45 32.03 -89.92
C ALA A 248 80.92 33.32 -90.58
N LYS A 249 81.03 34.48 -89.92
CA LYS A 249 80.57 35.78 -90.43
C LYS A 249 81.62 36.56 -91.22
N ALA A 250 82.91 36.26 -91.04
CA ALA A 250 83.98 36.92 -91.80
C ALA A 250 84.14 36.35 -93.22
N GLU A 251 83.73 35.10 -93.45
CA GLU A 251 83.98 34.40 -94.73
C GLU A 251 82.84 34.58 -95.75
N LYS A 252 81.58 34.74 -95.30
CA LYS A 252 80.42 34.95 -96.19
C LYS A 252 80.22 36.40 -96.66
N LEU A 253 80.87 37.38 -96.04
CA LEU A 253 80.66 38.80 -96.37
C LEU A 253 81.52 39.32 -97.54
N ARG A 254 82.46 38.53 -98.08
CA ARG A 254 83.39 38.97 -99.13
C ARG A 254 83.09 38.42 -100.53
N LEU A 255 82.30 37.35 -100.64
CA LEU A 255 82.01 36.66 -101.90
C LEU A 255 80.61 36.96 -102.47
N GLU A 256 79.73 37.56 -101.69
CA GLU A 256 78.36 37.82 -102.10
C GLU A 256 78.14 39.31 -102.42
N GLN A 257 78.67 39.70 -103.58
CA GLN A 257 77.88 40.45 -104.58
C GLN A 257 77.62 41.95 -104.26
N LEU A 258 78.26 42.92 -104.91
CA LEU A 258 78.83 42.95 -106.27
C LEU A 258 77.97 42.27 -107.37
N LYS A 259 76.69 41.99 -107.09
CA LYS A 259 75.64 41.73 -108.08
C LYS A 259 74.43 42.56 -107.70
N GLN A 260 74.70 43.86 -107.81
CA GLN A 260 73.88 44.76 -108.60
C GLN A 260 72.69 44.12 -109.30
N LYS A 261 71.58 44.86 -109.14
CA LYS A 261 70.67 45.27 -110.21
C LYS A 261 69.72 44.20 -110.74
N ARG A 262 68.46 44.60 -110.55
CA ARG A 262 67.41 44.72 -111.57
C ARG A 262 66.69 43.43 -111.93
N ILE A 263 65.36 43.56 -111.78
CA ILE A 263 64.34 43.10 -112.75
C ILE A 263 64.21 41.56 -112.71
N ALA A 264 63.06 40.93 -112.70
CA ALA A 264 61.69 41.25 -113.07
C ALA A 264 60.87 40.06 -112.56
N ASP A 265 59.55 40.21 -112.58
CA ASP A 265 58.61 39.27 -113.21
C ASP A 265 58.95 37.77 -113.06
N SER A 266 58.21 36.94 -112.35
CA SER A 266 56.77 36.84 -112.33
C SER A 266 56.41 35.83 -111.25
N ILE A 267 55.42 36.15 -110.42
CA ILE A 267 54.12 35.42 -110.32
C ILE A 267 53.31 36.18 -109.27
N ALA A 268 52.70 37.26 -109.75
CA ALA A 268 51.66 38.04 -109.11
C ALA A 268 50.27 37.46 -109.47
N LYS A 269 50.02 36.16 -109.19
CA LYS A 269 48.81 35.49 -109.70
C LYS A 269 47.99 34.66 -108.71
N VAL A 270 48.14 34.87 -107.39
CA VAL A 270 47.24 34.22 -106.41
C VAL A 270 46.70 35.18 -105.32
N ARG A 271 47.19 36.43 -105.23
CA ARG A 271 46.71 37.40 -104.21
C ARG A 271 45.59 38.36 -104.67
N ALA A 272 44.87 38.01 -105.74
CA ALA A 272 43.77 38.83 -106.26
C ALA A 272 42.38 38.16 -106.19
N GLU A 273 42.29 36.90 -105.75
CA GLU A 273 41.01 36.17 -105.61
C GLU A 273 40.46 36.14 -104.16
N GLU A 274 41.33 36.19 -103.14
CA GLU A 274 40.89 36.25 -101.74
C GLU A 274 40.25 37.60 -101.36
N LYS A 275 40.60 38.70 -102.03
CA LYS A 275 40.04 40.04 -101.75
C LYS A 275 38.72 40.36 -102.46
N ARG A 276 38.26 39.50 -103.39
CA ARG A 276 36.94 39.60 -104.04
C ARG A 276 35.82 38.86 -103.28
N LEU A 277 36.16 37.85 -102.46
CA LEU A 277 35.20 37.10 -101.65
C LEU A 277 34.78 37.80 -100.34
N GLU A 278 35.56 38.76 -99.86
CA GLU A 278 35.31 39.42 -98.57
C GLU A 278 34.46 40.69 -98.66
N LYS A 279 34.47 41.38 -99.82
CA LYS A 279 33.61 42.55 -100.06
C LYS A 279 32.15 42.20 -100.38
N ILE A 280 31.90 41.05 -101.02
CA ILE A 280 30.54 40.56 -101.36
C ILE A 280 29.78 40.05 -100.11
N ARG A 281 30.49 39.67 -99.05
CA ARG A 281 29.90 39.17 -97.80
C ARG A 281 29.41 40.27 -96.86
N LEU A 282 30.03 41.46 -96.90
CA LEU A 282 29.72 42.58 -95.99
C LEU A 282 28.54 43.45 -96.47
N GLU A 283 28.20 43.40 -97.75
CA GLU A 283 27.16 44.24 -98.35
C GLU A 283 25.77 43.55 -98.36
N ASN A 284 25.72 42.22 -98.56
CA ASN A 284 24.48 41.43 -98.46
C ASN A 284 23.96 41.30 -97.01
N LEU A 285 24.82 41.47 -95.99
CA LEU A 285 24.42 41.43 -94.57
C LEU A 285 23.74 42.72 -94.08
N LYS A 286 23.87 43.84 -94.79
CA LYS A 286 23.22 45.12 -94.43
C LYS A 286 21.80 45.23 -94.99
N ILE A 287 21.50 44.60 -96.12
CA ILE A 287 20.16 44.61 -96.73
C ILE A 287 19.21 43.60 -96.03
N GLN A 288 19.74 42.51 -95.45
CA GLN A 288 18.94 41.55 -94.68
C GLN A 288 18.43 42.14 -93.33
N ARG A 289 19.18 43.05 -92.71
CA ARG A 289 18.85 43.60 -91.37
C ARG A 289 17.76 44.68 -91.35
N GLN A 290 17.40 45.25 -92.51
CA GLN A 290 16.36 46.29 -92.59
C GLN A 290 14.96 45.75 -92.97
N LYS A 291 14.83 44.54 -93.52
CA LYS A 291 13.51 43.90 -93.79
C LYS A 291 12.96 43.06 -92.63
N ASP A 292 13.80 42.56 -91.71
CA ASP A 292 13.36 41.74 -90.57
C ASP A 292 12.89 42.56 -89.34
N SER A 293 13.18 43.86 -89.31
CA SER A 293 12.86 44.72 -88.15
C SER A 293 11.39 45.20 -88.14
N ILE A 294 10.68 45.13 -89.27
CA ILE A 294 9.29 45.61 -89.40
C ILE A 294 8.26 44.47 -89.28
N SER A 295 8.65 43.21 -89.53
CA SER A 295 7.74 42.05 -89.43
C SER A 295 7.61 41.46 -88.02
N LYS A 296 8.62 41.60 -87.15
CA LYS A 296 8.57 41.07 -85.77
C LYS A 296 7.73 41.91 -84.80
N VAL A 297 7.71 43.24 -84.93
CA VAL A 297 6.98 44.12 -83.99
C VAL A 297 5.46 43.97 -84.11
N LYS A 298 4.91 43.69 -85.31
CA LYS A 298 3.46 43.47 -85.49
C LYS A 298 2.99 42.07 -85.05
N ALA A 299 3.87 41.06 -85.05
CA ALA A 299 3.53 39.70 -84.63
C ALA A 299 3.64 39.48 -83.11
N GLU A 300 4.56 40.19 -82.42
CA GLU A 300 4.71 40.11 -80.97
C GLU A 300 3.60 40.85 -80.20
N ALA A 301 3.13 42.00 -80.70
CA ALA A 301 2.01 42.72 -80.08
C ALA A 301 0.70 41.89 -80.13
N ALA A 302 0.40 41.26 -81.27
CA ALA A 302 -0.81 40.44 -81.43
C ALA A 302 -0.78 39.11 -80.63
N LYS A 303 0.41 38.53 -80.42
CA LYS A 303 0.57 37.35 -79.55
C LYS A 303 0.50 37.70 -78.06
N ALA A 304 1.08 38.83 -77.66
CA ALA A 304 1.02 39.28 -76.26
C ALA A 304 -0.41 39.61 -75.82
N GLU A 305 -1.23 40.19 -76.70
CA GLU A 305 -2.62 40.53 -76.41
C GLU A 305 -3.53 39.28 -76.31
N LYS A 306 -3.38 38.30 -77.22
CA LYS A 306 -4.08 37.01 -77.11
C LYS A 306 -3.69 36.24 -75.85
N LEU A 307 -2.40 36.20 -75.50
CA LEU A 307 -1.92 35.52 -74.29
C LEU A 307 -2.47 36.17 -73.01
N ARG A 308 -2.59 37.51 -72.98
CA ARG A 308 -3.16 38.24 -71.82
C ARG A 308 -4.65 37.98 -71.64
N LEU A 309 -5.41 37.96 -72.73
CA LEU A 309 -6.84 37.64 -72.73
C LEU A 309 -7.11 36.19 -72.31
N GLU A 310 -6.26 35.25 -72.74
CA GLU A 310 -6.35 33.84 -72.37
C GLU A 310 -5.95 33.58 -70.91
N GLN A 311 -4.93 34.28 -70.40
CA GLN A 311 -4.55 34.23 -68.98
C GLN A 311 -5.62 34.84 -68.06
N LEU A 312 -6.32 35.90 -68.48
CA LEU A 312 -7.45 36.47 -67.74
C LEU A 312 -8.67 35.53 -67.71
N LYS A 313 -8.95 34.83 -68.82
CA LYS A 313 -10.00 33.79 -68.85
C LYS A 313 -9.64 32.59 -67.98
N GLN A 314 -8.39 32.13 -68.00
CA GLN A 314 -7.91 31.05 -67.12
C GLN A 314 -7.97 31.44 -65.64
N LYS A 315 -7.65 32.69 -65.26
CA LYS A 315 -7.79 33.15 -63.87
C LYS A 315 -9.26 33.18 -63.39
N ARG A 316 -10.21 33.64 -64.22
CA ARG A 316 -11.63 33.63 -63.84
C ARG A 316 -12.20 32.21 -63.71
N ILE A 317 -11.76 31.28 -64.56
CA ILE A 317 -12.14 29.85 -64.45
C ILE A 317 -11.49 29.21 -63.21
N ALA A 318 -10.22 29.53 -62.91
CA ALA A 318 -9.53 29.03 -61.73
C ALA A 318 -10.18 29.50 -60.42
N ASP A 319 -10.62 30.76 -60.33
CA ASP A 319 -11.29 31.30 -59.14
C ASP A 319 -12.69 30.70 -58.93
N SER A 320 -13.45 30.45 -60.01
CA SER A 320 -14.75 29.76 -59.92
C SER A 320 -14.59 28.28 -59.55
N ILE A 321 -13.60 27.58 -60.12
CA ILE A 321 -13.30 26.18 -59.75
C ILE A 321 -12.79 26.08 -58.31
N ALA A 322 -12.02 27.06 -57.83
CA ALA A 322 -11.55 27.09 -56.45
C ALA A 322 -12.71 27.26 -55.44
N LYS A 323 -13.70 28.11 -55.75
CA LYS A 323 -14.92 28.26 -54.94
C LYS A 323 -15.76 26.99 -54.93
N VAL A 324 -16.02 26.39 -56.09
CA VAL A 324 -16.79 25.13 -56.20
C VAL A 324 -16.08 24.00 -55.45
N ARG A 325 -14.76 23.83 -55.61
CA ARG A 325 -13.98 22.81 -54.87
C ARG A 325 -13.93 23.06 -53.37
N ALA A 326 -13.97 24.31 -52.92
CA ALA A 326 -14.03 24.64 -51.49
C ALA A 326 -15.39 24.31 -50.89
N GLU A 327 -16.46 24.51 -51.65
CA GLU A 327 -17.84 24.18 -51.26
C GLU A 327 -18.08 22.66 -51.30
N GLU A 328 -17.55 21.97 -52.31
CA GLU A 328 -17.57 20.51 -52.41
C GLU A 328 -16.80 19.85 -51.26
N LYS A 329 -15.61 20.38 -50.88
CA LYS A 329 -14.87 19.93 -49.69
C LYS A 329 -15.61 20.20 -48.37
N ARG A 330 -16.40 21.27 -48.29
CA ARG A 330 -17.27 21.53 -47.12
C ARG A 330 -18.42 20.54 -47.05
N LEU A 331 -19.10 20.29 -48.18
CA LEU A 331 -20.17 19.30 -48.30
C LEU A 331 -19.67 17.87 -48.03
N GLU A 332 -18.46 17.53 -48.46
CA GLU A 332 -17.85 16.23 -48.20
C GLU A 332 -17.42 16.07 -46.74
N LYS A 333 -16.93 17.13 -46.09
CA LYS A 333 -16.72 17.14 -44.64
C LYS A 333 -18.02 16.93 -43.87
N ILE A 334 -19.10 17.63 -44.25
CA ILE A 334 -20.42 17.47 -43.63
C ILE A 334 -20.96 16.05 -43.85
N ARG A 335 -20.81 15.48 -45.05
CA ARG A 335 -21.18 14.07 -45.32
C ARG A 335 -20.37 13.09 -44.48
N LEU A 336 -19.06 13.26 -44.38
CA LEU A 336 -18.18 12.43 -43.58
C LEU A 336 -18.49 12.54 -42.08
N GLU A 337 -18.85 13.72 -41.60
CA GLU A 337 -19.22 13.96 -40.21
C GLU A 337 -20.58 13.35 -39.89
N ASN A 338 -21.57 13.49 -40.77
CA ASN A 338 -22.86 12.80 -40.65
C ASN A 338 -22.71 11.27 -40.72
N LEU A 339 -21.82 10.74 -41.58
CA LEU A 339 -21.49 9.31 -41.62
C LEU A 339 -20.79 8.83 -40.34
N LYS A 340 -19.93 9.66 -39.72
CA LYS A 340 -19.33 9.37 -38.42
C LYS A 340 -20.37 9.35 -37.31
N ILE A 341 -21.30 10.31 -37.29
CA ILE A 341 -22.41 10.36 -36.33
C ILE A 341 -23.34 9.14 -36.50
N GLN A 342 -23.65 8.75 -37.74
CA GLN A 342 -24.45 7.55 -38.04
C GLN A 342 -23.74 6.28 -37.55
N ARG A 343 -22.44 6.12 -37.88
CA ARG A 343 -21.63 4.99 -37.40
C ARG A 343 -21.48 4.96 -35.89
N GLN A 344 -21.43 6.12 -35.22
CA GLN A 344 -21.45 6.20 -33.76
C GLN A 344 -22.79 5.76 -33.19
N LYS A 345 -23.93 6.16 -33.78
CA LYS A 345 -25.26 5.69 -33.37
C LYS A 345 -25.43 4.19 -33.57
N ASP A 346 -24.99 3.65 -34.70
CA ASP A 346 -25.05 2.22 -35.00
C ASP A 346 -24.10 1.42 -34.09
N SER A 347 -22.92 1.96 -33.78
CA SER A 347 -21.98 1.37 -32.84
C SER A 347 -22.52 1.38 -31.40
N ILE A 348 -23.18 2.46 -30.96
CA ILE A 348 -23.82 2.52 -29.64
C ILE A 348 -25.02 1.55 -29.57
N ALA A 349 -25.81 1.43 -30.63
CA ALA A 349 -26.92 0.47 -30.69
C ALA A 349 -26.41 -0.98 -30.65
N LYS A 350 -25.33 -1.28 -31.39
CA LYS A 350 -24.68 -2.60 -31.37
C LYS A 350 -24.03 -2.91 -30.02
N VAL A 351 -23.38 -1.93 -29.39
CA VAL A 351 -22.80 -2.06 -28.05
C VAL A 351 -23.88 -2.22 -26.98
N LYS A 352 -25.05 -1.56 -27.08
CA LYS A 352 -26.18 -1.79 -26.16
C LYS A 352 -26.80 -3.18 -26.35
N ALA A 353 -26.93 -3.65 -27.58
CA ALA A 353 -27.41 -5.00 -27.87
C ALA A 353 -26.42 -6.07 -27.38
N GLU A 354 -25.12 -5.89 -27.64
CA GLU A 354 -24.05 -6.77 -27.14
C GLU A 354 -23.91 -6.71 -25.62
N ALA A 355 -24.05 -5.53 -24.99
CA ALA A 355 -24.07 -5.40 -23.55
C ALA A 355 -25.27 -6.12 -22.92
N SER A 356 -26.48 -6.02 -23.51
CA SER A 356 -27.65 -6.76 -23.01
C SER A 356 -27.51 -8.28 -23.17
N LYS A 357 -26.87 -8.74 -24.26
CA LYS A 357 -26.57 -10.16 -24.47
C LYS A 357 -25.46 -10.65 -23.54
N ALA A 358 -24.41 -9.85 -23.34
CA ALA A 358 -23.32 -10.14 -22.42
C ALA A 358 -23.75 -10.09 -20.95
N GLU A 359 -24.70 -9.23 -20.59
CA GLU A 359 -25.30 -9.15 -19.26
C GLU A 359 -26.20 -10.36 -18.99
N LYS A 360 -27.04 -10.76 -19.95
CA LYS A 360 -27.80 -12.02 -19.86
C LYS A 360 -26.88 -13.23 -19.75
N LEU A 361 -25.84 -13.30 -20.58
CA LEU A 361 -24.83 -14.37 -20.51
C LEU A 361 -24.05 -14.33 -19.19
N ARG A 362 -23.71 -13.15 -18.65
CA ARG A 362 -23.09 -13.00 -17.33
C ARG A 362 -24.00 -13.43 -16.20
N LEU A 363 -25.29 -13.09 -16.26
CA LEU A 363 -26.27 -13.49 -15.25
C LEU A 363 -26.46 -15.00 -15.25
N GLU A 364 -26.47 -15.61 -16.44
CA GLU A 364 -26.57 -17.05 -16.61
C GLU A 364 -25.28 -17.77 -16.18
N GLN A 365 -24.10 -17.24 -16.52
CA GLN A 365 -22.82 -17.71 -16.01
C GLN A 365 -22.67 -17.52 -14.50
N LEU A 366 -23.24 -16.45 -13.92
CA LEU A 366 -23.28 -16.24 -12.47
C LEU A 366 -24.25 -17.21 -11.80
N LYS A 367 -25.39 -17.54 -12.42
CA LYS A 367 -26.28 -18.61 -11.95
C LYS A 367 -25.58 -19.96 -11.99
N GLN A 368 -24.91 -20.29 -13.10
CA GLN A 368 -24.12 -21.52 -13.22
C GLN A 368 -22.94 -21.54 -12.25
N LYS A 369 -22.26 -20.41 -12.02
CA LYS A 369 -21.19 -20.30 -11.00
C LYS A 369 -21.72 -20.42 -9.59
N ARG A 370 -22.88 -19.85 -9.25
CA ARG A 370 -23.51 -20.04 -7.92
C ARG A 370 -23.93 -21.49 -7.70
N ILE A 371 -24.46 -22.16 -8.73
CA ILE A 371 -24.76 -23.60 -8.68
C ILE A 371 -23.47 -24.41 -8.53
N ALA A 372 -22.42 -24.11 -9.31
CA ALA A 372 -21.13 -24.77 -9.23
C ALA A 372 -20.41 -24.52 -7.89
N ASP A 373 -20.48 -23.31 -7.33
CA ASP A 373 -19.91 -22.94 -6.05
C ASP A 373 -20.67 -23.60 -4.89
N SER A 374 -22.00 -23.71 -4.97
CA SER A 374 -22.79 -24.48 -4.00
C SER A 374 -22.46 -25.97 -4.07
N ILE A 375 -22.36 -26.55 -5.27
CA ILE A 375 -21.94 -27.95 -5.45
C ILE A 375 -20.49 -28.15 -4.99
N ALA A 376 -19.59 -27.20 -5.24
CA ALA A 376 -18.21 -27.26 -4.81
C ALA A 376 -18.06 -27.11 -3.30
N LYS A 377 -18.88 -26.27 -2.65
CA LYS A 377 -18.94 -26.17 -1.19
C LYS A 377 -19.44 -27.46 -0.56
N VAL A 378 -20.53 -28.05 -1.08
CA VAL A 378 -21.04 -29.35 -0.61
C VAL A 378 -19.98 -30.44 -0.80
N ARG A 379 -19.34 -30.54 -1.97
CA ARG A 379 -18.26 -31.51 -2.22
C ARG A 379 -17.00 -31.26 -1.37
N ALA A 380 -16.68 -30.02 -1.05
CA ALA A 380 -15.56 -29.68 -0.18
C ALA A 380 -15.86 -30.00 1.28
N GLU A 381 -17.11 -29.84 1.71
CA GLU A 381 -17.61 -30.20 3.03
C GLU A 381 -17.69 -31.73 3.18
N GLU A 382 -18.18 -32.45 2.17
CA GLU A 382 -18.10 -33.92 2.10
C GLU A 382 -16.65 -34.42 2.15
N LYS A 383 -15.73 -33.83 1.37
CA LYS A 383 -14.30 -34.17 1.43
C LYS A 383 -13.64 -33.83 2.77
N ARG A 384 -14.10 -32.77 3.46
CA ARG A 384 -13.64 -32.43 4.81
C ARG A 384 -14.18 -33.44 5.82
N LEU A 385 -15.45 -33.79 5.76
CA LEU A 385 -16.09 -34.81 6.58
C LEU A 385 -15.44 -36.19 6.38
N GLU A 386 -15.09 -36.53 5.15
CA GLU A 386 -14.40 -37.78 4.83
C GLU A 386 -12.92 -37.77 5.27
N LYS A 387 -12.21 -36.63 5.13
CA LYS A 387 -10.88 -36.47 5.75
C LYS A 387 -10.94 -36.58 7.26
N ILE A 388 -11.91 -35.95 7.91
CA ILE A 388 -12.12 -36.05 9.37
C ILE A 388 -12.46 -37.49 9.76
N ARG A 389 -13.28 -38.21 9.00
CA ARG A 389 -13.55 -39.64 9.22
C ARG A 389 -12.29 -40.49 9.08
N LEU A 390 -11.51 -40.29 8.03
CA LEU A 390 -10.26 -41.02 7.78
C LEU A 390 -9.19 -40.68 8.83
N GLU A 391 -9.12 -39.44 9.27
CA GLU A 391 -8.19 -38.97 10.30
C GLU A 391 -8.59 -39.50 11.67
N ASN A 392 -9.89 -39.52 12.01
CA ASN A 392 -10.40 -40.19 13.20
C ASN A 392 -10.15 -41.70 13.17
N LEU A 393 -10.31 -42.36 12.02
CA LEU A 393 -9.96 -43.78 11.84
C LEU A 393 -8.45 -44.02 11.98
N LYS A 394 -7.61 -43.10 11.49
CA LYS A 394 -6.15 -43.15 11.70
C LYS A 394 -5.78 -42.92 13.15
N ILE A 395 -6.41 -41.97 13.84
CA ILE A 395 -6.21 -41.71 15.27
C ILE A 395 -6.66 -42.92 16.10
N GLN A 396 -7.77 -43.57 15.72
CA GLN A 396 -8.25 -44.80 16.37
C GLN A 396 -7.24 -45.94 16.16
N ARG A 397 -6.80 -46.19 14.93
CA ARG A 397 -5.75 -47.17 14.62
C ARG A 397 -4.42 -46.86 15.32
N GLN A 398 -4.06 -45.58 15.45
CA GLN A 398 -2.89 -45.14 16.19
C GLN A 398 -3.06 -45.36 17.69
N LYS A 399 -4.24 -45.12 18.27
CA LYS A 399 -4.54 -45.44 19.67
C LYS A 399 -4.45 -46.94 19.92
N ASP A 400 -5.05 -47.75 19.05
CA ASP A 400 -5.00 -49.22 19.14
C ASP A 400 -3.56 -49.75 18.96
N SER A 401 -2.80 -49.15 18.04
CA SER A 401 -1.37 -49.40 17.84
C SER A 401 -0.54 -48.98 19.05
N ILE A 402 -0.79 -47.81 19.64
CA ILE A 402 -0.09 -47.31 20.83
C ILE A 402 -0.41 -48.19 22.05
N THR A 403 -1.63 -48.71 22.20
CA THR A 403 -1.95 -49.67 23.27
C THR A 403 -1.24 -51.00 23.07
N LYS A 404 -1.11 -51.48 21.82
CA LYS A 404 -0.38 -52.71 21.50
C LYS A 404 1.13 -52.54 21.68
N VAL A 405 1.68 -51.41 21.23
CA VAL A 405 3.10 -51.05 21.38
C VAL A 405 3.45 -50.75 22.84
N LYS A 406 2.56 -50.18 23.66
CA LYS A 406 2.79 -50.02 25.11
C LYS A 406 2.82 -51.37 25.83
N ALA A 407 1.98 -52.33 25.43
CA ALA A 407 2.02 -53.69 25.98
C ALA A 407 3.27 -54.47 25.52
N GLU A 408 3.70 -54.29 24.26
CA GLU A 408 4.94 -54.89 23.74
C GLU A 408 6.20 -54.21 24.29
N ALA A 409 6.20 -52.88 24.47
CA ALA A 409 7.29 -52.14 25.08
C ALA A 409 7.45 -52.49 26.56
N ALA A 410 6.37 -52.68 27.31
CA ALA A 410 6.45 -53.15 28.70
C ALA A 410 7.02 -54.59 28.80
N LYS A 411 6.70 -55.47 27.83
CA LYS A 411 7.30 -56.81 27.73
C LYS A 411 8.77 -56.74 27.31
N ALA A 412 9.11 -55.89 26.33
CA ALA A 412 10.47 -55.69 25.85
C ALA A 412 11.37 -55.01 26.88
N GLU A 413 10.83 -54.11 27.71
CA GLU A 413 11.55 -53.45 28.80
C GLU A 413 11.85 -54.41 29.95
N LYS A 414 10.89 -55.28 30.32
CA LYS A 414 11.17 -56.41 31.23
C LYS A 414 12.29 -57.32 30.70
N LEU A 415 12.21 -57.70 29.42
CA LEU A 415 13.24 -58.52 28.78
C LEU A 415 14.61 -57.79 28.73
N ARG A 416 14.61 -56.47 28.47
CA ARG A 416 15.83 -55.65 28.43
C ARG A 416 16.47 -55.48 29.80
N LEU A 417 15.67 -55.30 30.86
CA LEU A 417 16.16 -55.24 32.24
C LEU A 417 16.78 -56.56 32.67
N GLU A 418 16.22 -57.69 32.23
CA GLU A 418 16.76 -59.02 32.50
C GLU A 418 18.04 -59.30 31.69
N GLN A 419 18.08 -58.89 30.42
CA GLN A 419 19.29 -58.94 29.59
C GLN A 419 20.39 -57.98 30.06
N LEU A 420 20.04 -56.80 30.60
CA LEU A 420 21.00 -55.86 31.20
C LEU A 420 21.57 -56.38 32.51
N LYS A 421 20.77 -57.09 33.32
CA LYS A 421 21.28 -57.80 34.51
C LYS A 421 22.27 -58.90 34.11
N GLN A 422 21.98 -59.69 33.07
CA GLN A 422 22.91 -60.70 32.55
C GLN A 422 24.17 -60.07 31.93
N LYS A 423 24.05 -58.95 31.20
CA LYS A 423 25.20 -58.23 30.64
C LYS A 423 26.07 -57.56 31.69
N CYS A 424 25.52 -56.99 32.76
CA CYS A 424 26.33 -56.37 33.84
C CYS A 424 27.17 -57.41 34.59
N ILE A 425 26.66 -58.64 34.75
CA ILE A 425 27.42 -59.76 35.30
C ILE A 425 28.51 -60.21 34.32
N ALA A 426 28.19 -60.33 33.02
CA ALA A 426 29.16 -60.71 31.99
C ALA A 426 30.28 -59.68 31.79
N ASP A 427 29.96 -58.38 31.78
CA ASP A 427 30.91 -57.28 31.59
C ASP A 427 31.82 -57.07 32.82
N SER A 428 31.31 -57.34 34.04
CA SER A 428 32.14 -57.30 35.25
C SER A 428 33.14 -58.47 35.28
N ILE A 429 32.73 -59.68 34.84
CA ILE A 429 33.64 -60.84 34.72
C ILE A 429 34.65 -60.62 33.58
N ALA A 430 34.24 -60.01 32.47
CA ALA A 430 35.12 -59.76 31.32
C ALA A 430 36.16 -58.66 31.61
N LYS A 431 35.80 -57.60 32.34
CA LYS A 431 36.75 -56.56 32.76
C LYS A 431 37.81 -57.09 33.72
N VAL A 432 37.42 -57.89 34.72
CA VAL A 432 38.37 -58.52 35.66
C VAL A 432 39.34 -59.45 34.92
N ARG A 433 38.84 -60.30 34.00
CA ARG A 433 39.71 -61.19 33.19
C ARG A 433 40.61 -60.43 32.20
N ALA A 434 40.19 -59.26 31.70
CA ALA A 434 40.99 -58.42 30.81
C ALA A 434 42.06 -57.62 31.56
N GLU A 435 41.78 -57.19 32.79
CA GLU A 435 42.75 -56.56 33.68
C GLU A 435 43.79 -57.55 34.19
N GLU A 436 43.38 -58.77 34.54
CA GLU A 436 44.26 -59.84 34.96
C GLU A 436 45.23 -60.25 33.83
N LYS A 437 44.73 -60.38 32.59
CA LYS A 437 45.57 -60.60 31.40
C LYS A 437 46.50 -59.42 31.07
N ARG A 438 46.09 -58.18 31.35
CA ARG A 438 46.97 -56.99 31.18
C ARG A 438 48.06 -56.94 32.25
N LEU A 439 47.73 -57.24 33.50
CA LEU A 439 48.69 -57.32 34.61
C LEU A 439 49.70 -58.46 34.41
N GLU A 440 49.28 -59.59 33.86
CA GLU A 440 50.17 -60.70 33.53
C GLU A 440 51.09 -60.40 32.35
N LYS A 441 50.60 -59.68 31.32
CA LYS A 441 51.44 -59.16 30.23
C LYS A 441 52.48 -58.17 30.73
N ILE A 442 52.10 -57.25 31.62
CA ILE A 442 53.01 -56.28 32.24
C ILE A 442 54.05 -56.99 33.13
N ARG A 443 53.66 -58.04 33.87
CA ARG A 443 54.60 -58.88 34.65
C ARG A 443 55.61 -59.60 33.75
N LEU A 444 55.17 -60.20 32.65
CA LEU A 444 56.03 -60.89 31.69
C LEU A 444 56.98 -59.93 30.95
N GLU A 445 56.52 -58.71 30.65
CA GLU A 445 57.32 -57.69 29.98
C GLU A 445 58.36 -57.07 30.92
N ASN A 446 58.00 -56.82 32.19
CA ASN A 446 58.96 -56.39 33.21
C ASN A 446 60.01 -57.47 33.53
N LEU A 447 59.65 -58.76 33.54
CA LEU A 447 60.61 -59.87 33.68
C LEU A 447 61.58 -59.98 32.49
N LYS A 448 61.14 -59.66 31.27
CA LYS A 448 62.00 -59.60 30.08
C LYS A 448 62.95 -58.39 30.11
N ILE A 449 62.48 -57.23 30.56
CA ILE A 449 63.29 -56.02 30.70
C ILE A 449 64.35 -56.17 31.82
N GLN A 450 64.03 -56.88 32.92
CA GLN A 450 64.99 -57.21 33.98
C GLN A 450 66.08 -58.17 33.47
N ARG A 451 65.71 -59.23 32.73
CA ARG A 451 66.68 -60.18 32.15
C ARG A 451 67.57 -59.58 31.05
N GLN A 452 67.11 -58.55 30.35
CA GLN A 452 67.93 -57.81 29.37
C GLN A 452 68.90 -56.81 30.03
N LYS A 453 68.57 -56.24 31.20
CA LYS A 453 69.48 -55.36 31.95
C LYS A 453 70.60 -56.13 32.66
N ASP A 454 70.36 -57.38 33.08
CA ASP A 454 71.40 -58.22 33.69
C ASP A 454 72.34 -58.89 32.66
N SER A 455 71.91 -59.00 31.39
CA SER A 455 72.71 -59.57 30.29
C SER A 455 73.63 -58.55 29.62
N ILE A 456 73.35 -57.24 29.76
CA ILE A 456 74.17 -56.16 29.20
C ILE A 456 75.23 -55.66 30.21
N ALA A 457 75.05 -55.93 31.50
CA ALA A 457 76.02 -55.60 32.56
C ALA A 457 77.19 -56.58 32.69
N LYS A 458 77.15 -57.77 32.05
CA LYS A 458 78.23 -58.79 32.11
C LYS A 458 79.15 -58.88 30.88
N VAL A 459 78.91 -58.12 29.81
CA VAL A 459 79.77 -58.11 28.61
C VAL A 459 80.57 -56.80 28.43
N LYS A 460 80.25 -55.74 29.19
CA LYS A 460 81.00 -54.46 29.17
C LYS A 460 82.12 -54.34 30.22
N ALA A 461 82.76 -55.46 30.57
CA ALA A 461 83.95 -55.49 31.44
C ALA A 461 85.16 -56.24 30.84
N LYS A 462 85.12 -56.65 29.55
CA LYS A 462 86.24 -57.39 28.92
C LYS A 462 86.71 -56.91 27.55
N ALA A 463 86.26 -55.74 27.08
CA ALA A 463 86.65 -55.20 25.77
C ALA A 463 87.21 -53.76 25.82
N ALA A 464 87.87 -53.38 26.92
CA ALA A 464 88.55 -52.08 27.07
C ALA A 464 90.02 -52.23 27.56
N LYS A 465 90.64 -53.39 27.28
CA LYS A 465 92.05 -53.70 27.61
C LYS A 465 92.89 -54.17 26.42
N ALA A 466 92.41 -54.04 25.17
CA ALA A 466 93.08 -54.61 24.00
C ALA A 466 93.42 -53.61 22.87
N GLU A 467 93.20 -52.30 23.05
CA GLU A 467 93.44 -51.31 21.98
C GLU A 467 94.23 -50.09 22.48
N LYS A 468 95.20 -50.34 23.36
CA LYS A 468 96.20 -49.36 23.80
C LYS A 468 97.64 -49.86 23.57
N LEU A 469 97.83 -50.78 22.62
CA LEU A 469 99.11 -51.45 22.35
C LEU A 469 99.41 -51.66 20.85
N ARG A 470 98.92 -50.79 19.94
CA ARG A 470 99.20 -50.97 18.50
C ARG A 470 99.34 -49.70 17.65
N LEU A 471 99.58 -48.56 18.29
CA LEU A 471 99.83 -47.27 17.61
C LEU A 471 101.20 -46.66 17.95
N GLU A 472 102.13 -47.49 18.43
CA GLU A 472 103.44 -47.05 18.91
C GLU A 472 104.58 -47.97 18.42
N GLN A 473 104.52 -48.49 17.19
CA GLN A 473 105.65 -49.27 16.63
C GLN A 473 105.90 -49.14 15.12
N LEU A 474 105.38 -48.13 14.40
CA LEU A 474 105.76 -47.91 12.98
C LEU A 474 105.86 -46.43 12.59
N LYS A 475 106.58 -45.65 13.40
CA LYS A 475 107.29 -44.46 12.93
C LYS A 475 108.77 -44.63 13.23
N GLN A 476 109.43 -45.19 12.23
CA GLN A 476 110.78 -45.71 12.24
C GLN A 476 111.85 -44.62 12.32
N LYS A 477 112.97 -45.02 12.92
CA LYS A 477 114.27 -44.40 12.79
C LYS A 477 114.75 -44.40 11.34
N ARG A 478 115.34 -43.26 10.98
CA ARG A 478 116.40 -43.03 9.97
C ARG A 478 115.91 -43.05 8.52
N ILE A 479 116.38 -42.15 7.66
CA ILE A 479 117.78 -41.90 7.34
C ILE A 479 118.02 -40.41 7.05
N ALA A 480 119.04 -39.85 7.70
CA ALA A 480 119.81 -38.72 7.20
C ALA A 480 120.88 -39.29 6.26
N ASP A 481 121.08 -38.67 5.10
CA ASP A 481 122.39 -38.39 4.50
C ASP A 481 122.24 -37.72 3.11
N SER A 482 122.39 -36.40 3.14
CA SER A 482 123.25 -35.58 2.30
C SER A 482 123.50 -35.88 0.80
N ILE A 483 123.15 -34.85 0.01
CA ILE A 483 124.00 -34.18 -1.02
C ILE A 483 124.25 -34.93 -2.35
N ALA A 484 123.62 -34.45 -3.43
CA ALA A 484 124.28 -33.82 -4.59
C ALA A 484 123.32 -33.59 -5.78
N LYS A 485 123.49 -32.45 -6.48
CA LYS A 485 122.89 -32.06 -7.79
C LYS A 485 121.49 -31.40 -7.80
N VAL A 486 121.33 -30.38 -6.96
CA VAL A 486 120.73 -29.12 -7.44
C VAL A 486 121.75 -28.45 -8.38
N ARG A 487 121.38 -28.18 -9.64
CA ARG A 487 121.89 -27.05 -10.48
C ARG A 487 121.43 -27.02 -11.95
N ALA A 488 120.49 -27.86 -12.39
CA ALA A 488 119.96 -27.78 -13.78
C ALA A 488 118.44 -27.53 -13.90
N GLU A 489 117.67 -27.65 -12.81
CA GLU A 489 116.19 -27.57 -12.85
C GLU A 489 115.60 -26.18 -12.53
N GLU A 490 116.35 -25.31 -11.85
CA GLU A 490 115.83 -24.02 -11.36
C GLU A 490 115.41 -23.08 -12.50
N LYS A 491 116.14 -23.07 -13.62
CA LYS A 491 115.83 -22.19 -14.77
C LYS A 491 114.64 -22.64 -15.62
N ARG A 492 114.23 -23.92 -15.55
CA ARG A 492 113.01 -24.43 -16.23
C ARG A 492 111.75 -24.21 -15.38
N LEU A 493 111.86 -24.32 -14.06
CA LEU A 493 110.75 -24.10 -13.13
C LEU A 493 110.27 -22.63 -13.08
N GLU A 494 111.16 -21.66 -13.31
CA GLU A 494 110.80 -20.24 -13.25
C GLU A 494 109.99 -19.75 -14.45
N LYS A 495 110.27 -20.28 -15.65
CA LYS A 495 109.50 -19.97 -16.86
C LYS A 495 108.08 -20.56 -16.80
N ILE A 496 107.96 -21.77 -16.24
CA ILE A 496 106.66 -22.45 -15.99
C ILE A 496 105.83 -21.70 -14.93
N ARG A 497 106.47 -21.11 -13.91
CA ARG A 497 105.76 -20.32 -12.88
C ARG A 497 105.10 -19.05 -13.44
N LEU A 498 105.79 -18.31 -14.31
CA LEU A 498 105.27 -17.06 -14.86
C LEU A 498 104.11 -17.26 -15.84
N GLU A 499 104.10 -18.37 -16.59
CA GLU A 499 103.04 -18.69 -17.54
C GLU A 499 101.78 -19.22 -16.83
N ASN A 500 101.95 -20.05 -15.80
CA ASN A 500 100.85 -20.50 -14.95
C ASN A 500 100.16 -19.36 -14.18
N LEU A 501 100.90 -18.32 -13.79
CA LEU A 501 100.35 -17.14 -13.11
C LEU A 501 99.44 -16.29 -14.03
N LYS A 502 99.73 -16.25 -15.34
CA LYS A 502 98.86 -15.57 -16.33
C LYS A 502 97.58 -16.34 -16.60
N ILE A 503 97.67 -17.68 -16.70
CA ILE A 503 96.50 -18.55 -16.88
C ILE A 503 95.58 -18.49 -15.66
N GLN A 504 96.14 -18.42 -14.45
CA GLN A 504 95.37 -18.31 -13.21
C GLN A 504 94.57 -17.00 -13.14
N ARG A 505 95.19 -15.86 -13.48
CA ARG A 505 94.51 -14.55 -13.49
C ARG A 505 93.36 -14.47 -14.52
N GLN A 506 93.50 -15.16 -15.64
CA GLN A 506 92.42 -15.24 -16.65
C GLN A 506 91.24 -16.12 -16.17
N LYS A 507 91.52 -17.24 -15.47
CA LYS A 507 90.47 -18.09 -14.89
C LYS A 507 89.70 -17.39 -13.76
N ASP A 508 90.39 -16.64 -12.92
CA ASP A 508 89.77 -15.94 -11.79
C ASP A 508 88.85 -14.79 -12.27
N SER A 509 89.23 -14.09 -13.35
CA SER A 509 88.39 -13.08 -14.01
C SER A 509 87.09 -13.68 -14.58
N ILE A 510 87.19 -14.80 -15.29
CA ILE A 510 86.03 -15.47 -15.88
C ILE A 510 85.11 -16.06 -14.81
N ALA A 511 85.68 -16.60 -13.72
CA ALA A 511 84.91 -17.11 -12.59
C ALA A 511 84.11 -16.01 -11.88
N LYS A 512 84.69 -14.82 -11.74
CA LYS A 512 84.02 -13.68 -11.08
C LYS A 512 82.82 -13.18 -11.90
N VAL A 513 82.97 -13.03 -13.22
CA VAL A 513 81.86 -12.62 -14.12
C VAL A 513 80.75 -13.67 -14.14
N LYS A 514 81.07 -14.97 -14.16
CA LYS A 514 80.06 -16.04 -14.10
C LYS A 514 79.32 -16.08 -12.76
N ALA A 515 80.01 -15.82 -11.65
CA ALA A 515 79.40 -15.76 -10.33
C ALA A 515 78.44 -14.55 -10.18
N GLU A 516 78.79 -13.40 -10.75
CA GLU A 516 77.92 -12.22 -10.76
C GLU A 516 76.69 -12.40 -11.65
N ALA A 517 76.85 -13.01 -12.83
CA ALA A 517 75.73 -13.34 -13.71
C ALA A 517 74.74 -14.34 -13.04
N ALA A 518 75.25 -15.37 -12.37
CA ALA A 518 74.42 -16.34 -11.65
C ALA A 518 73.68 -15.72 -10.44
N LYS A 519 74.29 -14.75 -9.76
CA LYS A 519 73.63 -13.99 -8.68
C LYS A 519 72.51 -13.09 -9.22
N ALA A 520 72.75 -12.40 -10.33
CA ALA A 520 71.74 -11.55 -10.97
C ALA A 520 70.53 -12.36 -11.49
N GLU A 521 70.77 -13.55 -12.02
CA GLU A 521 69.71 -14.45 -12.49
C GLU A 521 68.86 -15.00 -11.33
N LYS A 522 69.49 -15.43 -10.22
CA LYS A 522 68.78 -15.84 -8.99
C LYS A 522 67.87 -14.73 -8.45
N LEU A 523 68.38 -13.49 -8.38
CA LEU A 523 67.61 -12.34 -7.90
C LEU A 523 66.38 -12.07 -8.78
N ARG A 524 66.54 -12.17 -10.11
CA ARG A 524 65.43 -12.00 -11.06
C ARG A 524 64.36 -13.08 -10.89
N LEU A 525 64.77 -14.34 -10.70
CA LEU A 525 63.86 -15.46 -10.47
C LEU A 525 63.08 -15.29 -9.17
N GLU A 526 63.71 -14.77 -8.13
CA GLU A 526 63.11 -14.53 -6.83
C GLU A 526 62.09 -13.38 -6.87
N GLN A 527 62.40 -12.28 -7.57
CA GLN A 527 61.45 -11.18 -7.82
C GLN A 527 60.23 -11.66 -8.62
N LEU A 528 60.42 -12.52 -9.62
CA LEU A 528 59.33 -13.13 -10.39
C LEU A 528 58.44 -14.03 -9.53
N LYS A 529 59.03 -14.82 -8.61
CA LYS A 529 58.26 -15.62 -7.65
C LYS A 529 57.43 -14.74 -6.72
N GLN A 530 58.01 -13.68 -6.16
CA GLN A 530 57.29 -12.75 -5.30
C GLN A 530 56.12 -12.06 -6.02
N LYS A 531 56.31 -11.66 -7.29
CA LYS A 531 55.24 -11.07 -8.10
C LYS A 531 54.09 -12.04 -8.36
N ARG A 532 54.38 -13.31 -8.68
CA ARG A 532 53.34 -14.34 -8.88
C ARG A 532 52.57 -14.65 -7.59
N ILE A 533 53.23 -14.62 -6.44
CA ILE A 533 52.57 -14.79 -5.13
C ILE A 533 51.64 -13.61 -4.85
N ALA A 534 52.06 -12.37 -5.10
CA ALA A 534 51.22 -11.18 -4.91
C ALA A 534 49.98 -11.18 -5.83
N ASP A 535 50.13 -11.55 -7.09
CA ASP A 535 49.03 -11.67 -8.06
C ASP A 535 48.04 -12.79 -7.70
N SER A 536 48.54 -13.88 -7.11
CA SER A 536 47.71 -14.98 -6.59
C SER A 536 46.88 -14.54 -5.39
N ILE A 537 47.50 -13.83 -4.43
CA ILE A 537 46.84 -13.35 -3.21
C ILE A 537 45.73 -12.34 -3.55
N THR A 538 45.98 -11.43 -4.50
CA THR A 538 44.97 -10.43 -4.93
C THR A 538 43.78 -11.08 -5.62
N LYS A 539 44.01 -12.07 -6.50
CA LYS A 539 42.92 -12.86 -7.10
C LYS A 539 42.13 -13.67 -6.07
N ALA A 540 42.79 -14.28 -5.10
CA ALA A 540 42.12 -15.01 -4.02
C ALA A 540 41.25 -14.08 -3.13
N LYS A 541 41.73 -12.86 -2.84
CA LYS A 541 40.96 -11.83 -2.11
C LYS A 541 39.75 -11.33 -2.90
N GLN A 542 39.87 -11.15 -4.22
CA GLN A 542 38.72 -10.79 -5.07
C GLN A 542 37.69 -11.92 -5.15
N ALA A 543 38.12 -13.17 -5.30
CA ALA A 543 37.22 -14.31 -5.35
C ALA A 543 36.42 -14.46 -4.05
N THR A 544 37.07 -14.32 -2.90
CA THR A 544 36.41 -14.39 -1.58
C THR A 544 35.45 -13.22 -1.34
N ALA A 545 35.81 -12.00 -1.76
CA ALA A 545 34.91 -10.84 -1.68
C ALA A 545 33.65 -11.02 -2.55
N ASN A 546 33.79 -11.56 -3.77
CA ASN A 546 32.67 -11.83 -4.66
C ASN A 546 31.74 -12.91 -4.10
N GLN A 547 32.31 -13.96 -3.48
CA GLN A 547 31.54 -15.02 -2.82
C GLN A 547 30.75 -14.47 -1.62
N ALA A 548 31.35 -13.61 -0.81
CA ALA A 548 30.68 -12.97 0.32
C ALA A 548 29.52 -12.07 -0.16
N GLN A 549 29.72 -11.29 -1.23
CA GLN A 549 28.66 -10.46 -1.82
C GLN A 549 27.50 -11.28 -2.38
N GLN A 550 27.78 -12.41 -3.04
CA GLN A 550 26.73 -13.32 -3.52
C GLN A 550 25.92 -13.91 -2.36
N GLN A 551 26.58 -14.34 -1.28
CA GLN A 551 25.88 -14.92 -0.14
C GLN A 551 25.00 -13.89 0.57
N ASP A 552 25.48 -12.64 0.70
CA ASP A 552 24.71 -11.55 1.31
C ASP A 552 23.47 -11.18 0.47
N ALA A 553 23.59 -11.24 -0.86
CA ALA A 553 22.48 -11.03 -1.78
C ALA A 553 21.40 -12.12 -1.66
N ILE A 554 21.80 -13.39 -1.54
CA ILE A 554 20.89 -14.53 -1.35
C ILE A 554 20.13 -14.38 -0.02
N ASN A 555 20.86 -14.10 1.07
CA ASN A 555 20.24 -13.94 2.39
C ASN A 555 19.23 -12.77 2.42
N ARG A 556 19.52 -11.67 1.71
CA ARG A 556 18.57 -10.54 1.57
C ARG A 556 17.34 -10.93 0.75
N ALA A 557 17.51 -11.69 -0.33
CA ALA A 557 16.40 -12.16 -1.15
C ALA A 557 15.44 -13.05 -0.34
N GLU A 558 15.99 -14.00 0.44
CA GLU A 558 15.18 -14.87 1.32
C GLU A 558 14.41 -14.08 2.39
N GLN A 559 15.04 -13.07 2.99
CA GLN A 559 14.36 -12.21 3.98
C GLN A 559 13.22 -11.40 3.37
N ILE A 560 13.40 -10.90 2.14
CA ILE A 560 12.36 -10.17 1.39
C ILE A 560 11.19 -11.10 1.09
N GLU A 561 11.47 -12.34 0.68
CA GLU A 561 10.44 -13.31 0.36
C GLU A 561 9.62 -13.73 1.60
N LYS A 562 10.28 -14.00 2.73
CA LYS A 562 9.60 -14.24 4.01
C LYS A 562 8.74 -13.06 4.44
N ARG A 563 9.22 -11.82 4.28
CA ARG A 563 8.42 -10.61 4.56
C ARG A 563 7.20 -10.50 3.65
N LYS A 564 7.33 -10.80 2.36
CA LYS A 564 6.19 -10.82 1.42
C LYS A 564 5.14 -11.85 1.82
N GLN A 565 5.57 -13.06 2.22
CA GLN A 565 4.66 -14.11 2.68
C GLN A 565 3.91 -13.70 3.96
N LEU A 566 4.60 -13.09 4.94
CA LEU A 566 3.97 -12.59 6.17
C LEU A 566 2.95 -11.47 5.89
N ILE A 567 3.27 -10.54 4.98
CA ILE A 567 2.35 -9.48 4.57
C ILE A 567 1.12 -10.05 3.87
N ALA A 568 1.30 -11.03 2.98
CA ALA A 568 0.21 -11.70 2.29
C ALA A 568 -0.71 -12.45 3.28
N ALA A 569 -0.14 -13.19 4.23
CA ALA A 569 -0.91 -13.89 5.26
C ALA A 569 -1.68 -12.94 6.18
N ALA A 570 -1.07 -11.80 6.54
CA ALA A 570 -1.75 -10.76 7.33
C ALA A 570 -2.92 -10.11 6.57
N ALA A 571 -2.73 -9.85 5.27
CA ALA A 571 -3.78 -9.31 4.40
C ALA A 571 -4.96 -10.29 4.23
N GLU A 572 -4.67 -11.58 4.10
CA GLU A 572 -5.70 -12.62 4.01
C GLU A 572 -6.50 -12.74 5.31
N LYS A 573 -5.82 -12.71 6.47
CA LYS A 573 -6.48 -12.70 7.78
C LYS A 573 -7.41 -11.49 7.96
N GLN A 574 -6.95 -10.29 7.59
CA GLN A 574 -7.79 -9.09 7.62
C GLN A 574 -9.00 -9.21 6.70
N ARG A 575 -8.83 -9.79 5.51
CA ARG A 575 -9.93 -9.99 4.57
C ARG A 575 -11.00 -10.93 5.14
N LEU A 576 -10.59 -12.02 5.81
CA LEU A 576 -11.51 -12.95 6.47
C LEU A 576 -12.25 -12.30 7.64
N GLU A 577 -11.58 -11.52 8.48
CA GLU A 577 -12.23 -10.76 9.58
C GLU A 577 -13.27 -9.76 9.05
N ILE A 578 -12.99 -9.08 7.94
CA ILE A 578 -13.96 -8.16 7.32
C ILE A 578 -15.18 -8.92 6.81
N LEU A 579 -14.97 -10.06 6.16
CA LEU A 579 -16.03 -10.89 5.60
C LEU A 579 -16.93 -11.47 6.70
N GLU A 580 -16.34 -11.85 7.84
CA GLU A 580 -17.08 -12.34 9.00
C GLU A 580 -17.91 -11.22 9.66
N LYS A 581 -17.34 -10.02 9.81
CA LYS A 581 -18.09 -8.85 10.29
C LYS A 581 -19.27 -8.48 9.40
N GLN A 582 -19.09 -8.55 8.08
CA GLN A 582 -20.19 -8.34 7.12
C GLN A 582 -21.28 -9.40 7.30
N ARG A 583 -20.91 -10.69 7.40
CA ARG A 583 -21.88 -11.77 7.62
C ARG A 583 -22.69 -11.59 8.91
N ILE A 584 -22.05 -11.13 9.99
CA ILE A 584 -22.72 -10.86 11.27
C ILE A 584 -23.69 -9.68 11.11
N ALA A 585 -23.27 -8.59 10.46
CA ALA A 585 -24.12 -7.43 10.20
C ALA A 585 -25.36 -7.79 9.38
N ASP A 586 -25.18 -8.57 8.30
CA ASP A 586 -26.29 -9.04 7.47
C ASP A 586 -27.27 -9.92 8.26
N SER A 587 -26.75 -10.77 9.15
CA SER A 587 -27.57 -11.62 10.01
C SER A 587 -28.38 -10.81 11.04
N ILE A 588 -27.80 -9.75 11.60
CA ILE A 588 -28.48 -8.85 12.53
C ILE A 588 -29.57 -8.07 11.80
N SER A 589 -29.27 -7.52 10.62
CA SER A 589 -30.24 -6.78 9.81
C SER A 589 -31.45 -7.65 9.44
N ASN A 590 -31.21 -8.91 9.04
CA ASN A 590 -32.28 -9.85 8.71
C ASN A 590 -33.10 -10.26 9.94
N ALA A 591 -32.48 -10.37 11.11
CA ALA A 591 -33.18 -10.66 12.36
C ALA A 591 -34.08 -9.49 12.79
N GLN A 592 -33.58 -8.25 12.67
CA GLN A 592 -34.34 -7.03 12.96
C GLN A 592 -35.53 -6.87 12.00
N SER A 593 -35.33 -7.05 10.69
CA SER A 593 -36.42 -6.97 9.73
C SER A 593 -37.49 -8.03 9.99
N ASN A 594 -37.11 -9.24 10.41
CA ASN A 594 -38.07 -10.29 10.76
C ASN A 594 -38.86 -9.98 12.04
N LEU A 595 -38.24 -9.31 13.02
CA LEU A 595 -38.93 -8.85 14.22
C LEU A 595 -39.92 -7.71 13.90
N GLU A 596 -39.53 -6.77 13.03
CA GLU A 596 -40.41 -5.70 12.57
C GLU A 596 -41.62 -6.23 11.78
N ILE A 597 -41.42 -7.23 10.91
CA ILE A 597 -42.50 -7.90 10.19
C ILE A 597 -43.46 -8.57 11.17
N LYS A 598 -42.95 -9.32 12.15
CA LYS A 598 -43.80 -9.97 13.19
C LYS A 598 -44.57 -8.95 14.04
N ALA A 599 -43.92 -7.89 14.50
CA ALA A 599 -44.57 -6.83 15.27
C ALA A 599 -45.64 -6.09 14.43
N SER A 600 -45.39 -5.87 13.14
CA SER A 600 -46.37 -5.33 12.21
C SER A 600 -47.56 -6.28 12.03
N GLU A 601 -47.33 -7.59 11.85
CA GLU A 601 -48.40 -8.59 11.74
C GLU A 601 -49.26 -8.68 13.01
N GLU A 602 -48.65 -8.66 14.19
CA GLU A 602 -49.36 -8.64 15.47
C GLU A 602 -50.23 -7.38 15.63
N ARG A 603 -49.71 -6.21 15.26
CA ARG A 603 -50.49 -4.96 15.24
C ARG A 603 -51.62 -4.97 14.22
N ARG A 604 -51.51 -5.70 13.10
CA ARG A 604 -52.60 -5.85 12.12
C ARG A 604 -53.72 -6.75 12.64
N ASN A 605 -53.39 -7.78 13.42
CA ASN A 605 -54.37 -8.75 13.89
C ASN A 605 -55.16 -8.30 15.14
N THR A 606 -54.63 -7.34 15.90
CA THR A 606 -55.21 -6.86 17.17
C THR A 606 -55.83 -5.47 17.07
N CYS A 607 -56.90 -5.19 17.81
CA CYS A 607 -57.47 -3.85 17.92
C CYS A 607 -56.79 -3.10 19.07
N LEU A 608 -56.34 -1.87 18.80
CA LEU A 608 -55.68 -0.99 19.76
C LEU A 608 -56.58 0.21 19.99
N TYR A 609 -56.83 0.53 21.25
CA TYR A 609 -57.83 1.51 21.65
C TYR A 609 -57.18 2.66 22.42
N TYR A 610 -57.48 3.89 22.00
CA TYR A 610 -57.21 5.07 22.79
C TYR A 610 -58.27 5.24 23.90
N ILE A 611 -59.53 4.97 23.58
CA ILE A 611 -60.65 4.90 24.53
C ILE A 611 -61.49 3.66 24.20
N ASN A 612 -61.83 2.88 25.22
CA ASN A 612 -62.82 1.80 25.13
C ASN A 612 -63.55 1.72 26.46
N GLU A 613 -64.42 2.69 26.68
CA GLU A 613 -65.08 2.91 27.96
C GLU A 613 -66.59 2.87 27.78
N TYR A 614 -67.27 2.36 28.81
CA TYR A 614 -68.72 2.43 28.90
C TYR A 614 -69.08 3.65 29.74
N ASP A 615 -69.77 4.61 29.12
CA ASP A 615 -70.26 5.79 29.81
C ASP A 615 -71.55 5.44 30.55
N ASN A 616 -71.44 5.28 31.88
CA ASN A 616 -72.55 4.98 32.77
C ASN A 616 -73.59 6.11 32.85
N PHE A 617 -73.23 7.36 32.49
CA PHE A 617 -74.15 8.48 32.53
C PHE A 617 -75.11 8.45 31.34
N ASN A 618 -74.59 8.15 30.15
CA ASN A 618 -75.34 8.09 28.90
C ASN A 618 -75.81 6.67 28.51
N ASN A 619 -75.41 5.63 29.27
CA ASN A 619 -75.61 4.21 28.95
C ASN A 619 -75.10 3.83 27.54
N GLN A 620 -73.96 4.40 27.13
CA GLN A 620 -73.41 4.23 25.79
C GLN A 620 -71.94 3.84 25.84
N GLN A 621 -71.53 2.97 24.92
CA GLN A 621 -70.13 2.63 24.75
C GLN A 621 -69.44 3.67 23.85
N LEU A 622 -68.31 4.19 24.32
CA LEU A 622 -67.41 5.05 23.57
C LEU A 622 -66.14 4.26 23.22
N ILE A 623 -65.95 4.02 21.93
CA ILE A 623 -64.77 3.35 21.39
C ILE A 623 -64.05 4.33 20.48
N ILE A 624 -62.75 4.53 20.69
CA ILE A 624 -61.84 5.27 19.83
C ILE A 624 -60.59 4.43 19.67
N THR A 625 -60.28 4.04 18.43
CA THR A 625 -59.04 3.31 18.16
C THR A 625 -57.83 4.23 18.21
N GLU A 626 -56.64 3.68 18.40
CA GLU A 626 -55.40 4.40 18.10
C GLU A 626 -55.32 4.76 16.60
N LYS A 627 -54.42 5.69 16.27
CA LYS A 627 -54.13 6.10 14.89
C LYS A 627 -53.47 4.96 14.12
N TYR A 628 -54.11 4.52 13.05
CA TYR A 628 -53.54 3.55 12.11
C TYR A 628 -52.98 4.25 10.89
N PHE A 629 -51.66 4.21 10.74
CA PHE A 629 -50.97 4.75 9.56
C PHE A 629 -51.18 3.84 8.35
N ILE A 630 -51.82 4.38 7.31
CA ILE A 630 -52.09 3.67 6.04
C ILE A 630 -50.94 3.89 5.06
N ASN A 631 -50.30 5.05 5.16
CA ASN A 631 -48.98 5.37 4.61
C ASN A 631 -48.29 6.38 5.55
N ASP A 632 -47.14 6.92 5.13
CA ASP A 632 -46.32 7.80 5.97
C ASP A 632 -46.99 9.14 6.34
N MET A 633 -48.06 9.54 5.63
CA MET A 633 -48.69 10.86 5.79
C MET A 633 -50.18 10.78 6.17
N LEU A 634 -50.83 9.63 5.97
CA LEU A 634 -52.26 9.42 6.21
C LEU A 634 -52.45 8.41 7.34
N SER A 635 -53.12 8.84 8.40
CA SER A 635 -53.62 7.98 9.47
C SER A 635 -55.15 7.97 9.53
N ILE A 636 -55.70 6.86 10.01
CA ILE A 636 -57.14 6.67 10.19
C ILE A 636 -57.42 6.25 11.64
N GLU A 637 -58.45 6.86 12.22
CA GLU A 637 -59.03 6.48 13.50
C GLU A 637 -60.49 6.05 13.30
N LEU A 638 -60.90 5.02 14.02
CA LEU A 638 -62.26 4.50 14.03
C LEU A 638 -62.92 4.85 15.36
N LEU A 639 -64.13 5.40 15.30
CA LEU A 639 -64.88 5.82 16.47
C LEU A 639 -66.27 5.17 16.48
N ARG A 640 -66.73 4.78 17.66
CA ARG A 640 -68.12 4.39 17.93
C ARG A 640 -68.62 5.09 19.17
N GLU A 641 -69.78 5.72 19.05
CA GLU A 641 -70.47 6.38 20.14
C GLU A 641 -71.91 5.85 20.15
N GLY A 642 -72.20 4.93 21.08
CA GLY A 642 -73.44 4.17 21.09
C GLY A 642 -73.62 3.35 19.80
N ASN A 643 -74.62 3.72 18.99
CA ASN A 643 -74.91 3.07 17.70
C ASN A 643 -74.30 3.79 16.49
N ALA A 644 -73.66 4.96 16.71
CA ALA A 644 -73.09 5.75 15.62
C ALA A 644 -71.62 5.40 15.43
N SER A 645 -71.28 4.87 14.26
CA SER A 645 -69.90 4.67 13.83
C SER A 645 -69.42 5.87 13.02
N LYS A 646 -68.21 6.32 13.30
CA LYS A 646 -67.54 7.44 12.64
C LYS A 646 -66.13 7.02 12.25
N ILE A 647 -65.60 7.68 11.23
CA ILE A 647 -64.24 7.51 10.76
C ILE A 647 -63.56 8.88 10.69
N HIS A 648 -62.29 8.92 11.09
CA HIS A 648 -61.50 10.13 11.05
C HIS A 648 -60.25 9.89 10.21
N PHE A 649 -60.10 10.66 9.13
CA PHE A 649 -58.93 10.69 8.28
C PHE A 649 -58.06 11.89 8.64
N ASN A 650 -56.79 11.64 8.97
CA ASN A 650 -55.80 12.66 9.29
C ASN A 650 -54.66 12.59 8.28
N LEU A 651 -54.48 13.65 7.49
CA LEU A 651 -53.39 13.78 6.53
C LEU A 651 -52.43 14.88 6.98
N ASP A 652 -51.14 14.56 7.03
CA ASP A 652 -50.05 15.49 7.36
C ASP A 652 -49.71 16.44 6.19
N GLU A 653 -50.76 16.93 5.51
CA GLU A 653 -50.68 17.96 4.49
C GLU A 653 -51.87 18.93 4.65
N ASN A 654 -51.66 20.20 4.29
CA ASN A 654 -52.72 21.21 4.32
C ASN A 654 -53.42 21.28 2.95
N LEU A 655 -54.70 20.90 2.90
CA LEU A 655 -55.55 20.97 1.69
C LEU A 655 -56.57 22.12 1.75
N GLY A 656 -56.35 23.11 2.63
CA GLY A 656 -57.33 24.09 3.06
C GLY A 656 -58.18 23.55 4.23
N CYS A 657 -59.39 24.10 4.39
CA CYS A 657 -60.26 23.68 5.48
C CYS A 657 -60.97 22.36 5.17
N ALA A 658 -61.15 21.52 6.19
CA ALA A 658 -62.15 20.46 6.21
C ALA A 658 -63.52 21.09 6.52
N ASP A 659 -64.32 21.29 5.48
CA ASP A 659 -65.59 22.03 5.57
C ASP A 659 -66.81 21.09 5.44
N TYR A 660 -67.82 21.31 6.27
CA TYR A 660 -69.07 20.55 6.29
C TYR A 660 -70.18 21.16 5.40
N VAL A 661 -70.01 22.40 4.93
CA VAL A 661 -70.99 23.12 4.12
C VAL A 661 -71.17 22.45 2.76
N PRO A 662 -72.39 22.03 2.35
CA PRO A 662 -72.63 21.20 1.16
C PRO A 662 -71.99 21.70 -0.14
N SER A 663 -71.98 23.01 -0.40
CA SER A 663 -71.45 23.60 -1.64
C SER A 663 -69.91 23.54 -1.75
N ARG A 664 -69.21 23.42 -0.62
CA ARG A 664 -67.75 23.39 -0.52
C ARG A 664 -67.25 22.24 0.36
N ARG A 665 -68.07 21.20 0.46
CA ARG A 665 -67.88 20.12 1.43
C ARG A 665 -66.62 19.33 1.12
N SER A 666 -65.77 19.19 2.12
CA SER A 666 -64.58 18.36 2.02
C SER A 666 -64.96 16.88 1.98
N SER A 667 -64.18 16.08 1.28
CA SER A 667 -64.50 14.67 1.05
C SER A 667 -63.26 13.79 0.99
N VAL A 668 -63.41 12.54 1.41
CA VAL A 668 -62.44 11.46 1.18
C VAL A 668 -63.10 10.38 0.33
N ARG A 669 -62.52 10.09 -0.83
CA ARG A 669 -62.97 9.04 -1.74
C ARG A 669 -62.00 7.86 -1.66
N VAL A 670 -62.49 6.73 -1.15
CA VAL A 670 -61.74 5.48 -1.06
C VAL A 670 -62.17 4.56 -2.20
N THR A 671 -61.24 4.26 -3.10
CA THR A 671 -61.41 3.28 -4.18
C THR A 671 -60.71 1.98 -3.79
N LEU A 672 -61.44 0.88 -3.88
CA LEU A 672 -60.96 -0.46 -3.57
C LEU A 672 -60.44 -1.18 -4.83
N GLU A 673 -59.66 -2.24 -4.66
CA GLU A 673 -59.08 -3.01 -5.79
C GLU A 673 -60.16 -3.69 -6.65
N ASN A 674 -61.34 -3.95 -6.10
CA ASN A 674 -62.51 -4.43 -6.85
C ASN A 674 -63.25 -3.33 -7.65
N GLY A 675 -62.71 -2.11 -7.72
CA GLY A 675 -63.27 -0.97 -8.45
C GLY A 675 -64.40 -0.23 -7.73
N ARG A 676 -64.90 -0.73 -6.59
CA ARG A 676 -65.92 -0.03 -5.79
C ARG A 676 -65.31 1.20 -5.12
N THR A 677 -66.12 2.24 -4.97
CA THR A 677 -65.69 3.50 -4.37
C THR A 677 -66.69 3.94 -3.30
N VAL A 678 -66.18 4.27 -2.12
CA VAL A 678 -66.93 4.82 -0.99
C VAL A 678 -66.50 6.27 -0.79
N VAL A 679 -67.46 7.19 -0.65
CA VAL A 679 -67.19 8.63 -0.49
C VAL A 679 -67.66 9.08 0.88
N PHE A 680 -66.72 9.60 1.66
CA PHE A 680 -66.94 10.19 2.97
C PHE A 680 -67.00 11.70 2.83
N TYR A 681 -67.99 12.31 3.46
CA TYR A 681 -68.13 13.76 3.52
C TYR A 681 -67.93 14.24 4.94
N HIS A 682 -67.28 15.40 5.08
CA HIS A 682 -67.01 15.96 6.39
C HIS A 682 -68.33 16.25 7.15
N SER A 683 -68.41 15.74 8.38
CA SER A 683 -69.53 15.95 9.31
C SER A 683 -69.09 16.62 10.63
N GLY A 684 -67.81 17.00 10.74
CA GLY A 684 -67.25 17.67 11.92
C GLY A 684 -67.35 19.20 11.86
N SER A 685 -66.75 19.83 12.86
CA SER A 685 -66.50 21.27 12.88
C SER A 685 -65.46 21.66 11.84
N LEU A 686 -65.59 22.88 11.29
CA LEU A 686 -64.61 23.46 10.38
C LEU A 686 -63.20 23.43 11.00
N ASP A 687 -62.25 22.79 10.31
CA ASP A 687 -60.84 22.72 10.72
C ASP A 687 -59.95 23.14 9.55
N CYS A 688 -59.10 24.16 9.73
CA CYS A 688 -58.28 24.77 8.67
C CYS A 688 -56.77 24.53 8.83
N ASN A 689 -56.39 23.59 9.72
CA ASN A 689 -54.99 23.25 9.95
C ASN A 689 -54.53 22.14 8.98
N LEU A 690 -53.94 21.07 9.51
CA LEU A 690 -53.69 19.84 8.76
C LEU A 690 -55.04 19.22 8.37
N PHE A 691 -55.10 18.57 7.22
CA PHE A 691 -56.36 18.04 6.72
C PHE A 691 -56.89 16.94 7.64
N SER A 692 -58.03 17.23 8.27
CA SER A 692 -58.65 16.43 9.32
C SER A 692 -60.13 16.25 9.02
N LEU A 693 -60.49 15.10 8.44
CA LEU A 693 -61.86 14.83 8.01
C LEU A 693 -62.52 13.77 8.88
N LYS A 694 -63.52 14.19 9.66
CA LYS A 694 -64.47 13.32 10.35
C LYS A 694 -65.68 13.04 9.47
N ALA A 695 -66.09 11.78 9.35
CA ALA A 695 -67.26 11.38 8.59
C ALA A 695 -68.05 10.28 9.30
N ASN A 696 -69.35 10.22 9.01
CA ASN A 696 -70.19 9.13 9.46
C ASN A 696 -69.90 7.88 8.64
N LEU A 697 -69.94 6.73 9.30
CA LEU A 697 -69.66 5.43 8.71
C LEU A 697 -70.93 4.57 8.80
N SER A 698 -71.64 4.41 7.68
CA SER A 698 -72.87 3.61 7.66
C SER A 698 -72.56 2.11 7.62
N GLN A 699 -73.55 1.29 8.00
CA GLN A 699 -73.43 -0.18 7.86
C GLN A 699 -73.19 -0.62 6.41
N GLY A 700 -73.75 0.12 5.45
CA GLY A 700 -73.48 -0.08 4.02
C GLY A 700 -72.01 0.17 3.68
N ASP A 701 -71.43 1.26 4.18
CA ASP A 701 -70.02 1.60 3.96
C ASP A 701 -69.10 0.56 4.59
N ILE A 702 -69.37 0.13 5.83
CA ILE A 702 -68.62 -0.93 6.51
C ILE A 702 -68.63 -2.20 5.67
N TYR A 703 -69.80 -2.62 5.20
CA TYR A 703 -69.94 -3.80 4.37
C TYR A 703 -69.17 -3.69 3.05
N GLN A 704 -69.14 -2.52 2.41
CA GLN A 704 -68.36 -2.33 1.17
C GLN A 704 -66.86 -2.35 1.42
N LEU A 705 -66.40 -1.61 2.44
CA LEU A 705 -64.99 -1.43 2.75
C LEU A 705 -64.30 -2.73 3.18
N LYS A 706 -65.05 -3.69 3.76
CA LYS A 706 -64.54 -5.02 4.11
C LYS A 706 -64.34 -5.97 2.91
N LYS A 707 -64.84 -5.64 1.72
CA LYS A 707 -64.82 -6.60 0.58
C LYS A 707 -63.50 -6.68 -0.16
N SER A 708 -62.67 -5.64 -0.10
CA SER A 708 -61.48 -5.57 -0.95
C SER A 708 -60.47 -4.56 -0.38
N PRO A 709 -59.17 -4.78 -0.56
CA PRO A 709 -58.14 -3.85 -0.11
C PRO A 709 -58.25 -2.48 -0.80
N ILE A 710 -57.63 -1.48 -0.18
CA ILE A 710 -57.54 -0.12 -0.71
C ILE A 710 -56.64 -0.10 -1.94
N SER A 711 -57.16 0.46 -3.03
CA SER A 711 -56.41 0.72 -4.26
C SER A 711 -55.94 2.18 -4.33
N LYS A 712 -56.82 3.13 -4.00
CA LYS A 712 -56.57 4.57 -4.12
C LYS A 712 -57.42 5.35 -3.11
N ILE A 713 -56.88 6.43 -2.55
CA ILE A 713 -57.62 7.37 -1.71
C ILE A 713 -57.43 8.77 -2.28
N ILE A 714 -58.53 9.50 -2.49
CA ILE A 714 -58.49 10.92 -2.87
C ILE A 714 -59.05 11.73 -1.71
N LEU A 715 -58.25 12.66 -1.18
CA LEU A 715 -58.65 13.59 -0.13
C LEU A 715 -58.83 14.96 -0.77
N LYS A 716 -59.95 15.62 -0.51
CA LYS A 716 -60.28 16.93 -1.07
C LYS A 716 -60.70 17.88 0.06
N GLY A 717 -59.93 18.95 0.24
CA GLY A 717 -60.25 20.09 1.10
C GLY A 717 -60.82 21.27 0.30
N THR A 718 -60.91 22.45 0.90
CA THR A 718 -61.40 23.65 0.21
C THR A 718 -60.44 24.19 -0.86
N ASN A 719 -59.13 24.00 -0.68
CA ASN A 719 -58.10 24.68 -1.48
C ASN A 719 -57.28 23.70 -2.34
N GLY A 720 -57.41 22.39 -2.13
CA GLY A 720 -56.63 21.38 -2.84
C GLY A 720 -57.18 19.97 -2.73
N GLU A 721 -56.62 19.09 -3.54
CA GLU A 721 -56.86 17.65 -3.47
C GLU A 721 -55.55 16.87 -3.57
N VAL A 722 -55.49 15.72 -2.90
CA VAL A 722 -54.37 14.80 -2.92
C VAL A 722 -54.86 13.41 -3.27
N THR A 723 -54.16 12.77 -4.21
CA THR A 723 -54.38 11.38 -4.59
C THR A 723 -53.24 10.52 -4.02
N LEU A 724 -53.60 9.53 -3.22
CA LEU A 724 -52.69 8.53 -2.67
C LEU A 724 -52.96 7.18 -3.35
N SER A 725 -51.89 6.51 -3.79
CA SER A 725 -51.95 5.18 -4.42
C SER A 725 -50.96 4.17 -3.84
N SER A 726 -50.04 4.61 -2.97
CA SER A 726 -49.08 3.75 -2.28
C SER A 726 -49.44 3.68 -0.81
N PHE A 727 -49.70 2.45 -0.33
CA PHE A 727 -50.16 2.20 1.03
C PHE A 727 -49.38 1.03 1.63
N SER A 728 -48.85 1.22 2.84
CA SER A 728 -48.22 0.16 3.64
C SER A 728 -49.27 -0.77 4.24
N TYR A 729 -50.50 -0.29 4.44
CA TYR A 729 -51.59 -1.05 5.05
C TYR A 729 -52.90 -1.07 4.23
N LYS A 730 -52.86 -1.69 3.04
CA LYS A 730 -54.02 -1.78 2.13
C LYS A 730 -55.24 -2.52 2.69
N SER A 731 -55.05 -3.52 3.55
CA SER A 731 -56.14 -4.32 4.14
C SER A 731 -56.78 -3.66 5.37
N PHE A 732 -56.40 -2.43 5.71
CA PHE A 732 -56.86 -1.72 6.92
C PHE A 732 -58.36 -1.87 7.20
N PHE A 733 -59.22 -1.58 6.22
CA PHE A 733 -60.66 -1.65 6.45
C PHE A 733 -61.18 -3.07 6.71
N ILE A 734 -60.57 -4.07 6.07
CA ILE A 734 -60.90 -5.49 6.26
C ILE A 734 -60.55 -5.88 7.71
N ASP A 735 -59.37 -5.45 8.16
CA ASP A 735 -58.81 -5.90 9.43
C ASP A 735 -59.35 -5.12 10.64
N LYS A 736 -59.63 -3.82 10.48
CA LYS A 736 -59.87 -2.89 11.59
C LYS A 736 -61.30 -2.44 11.79
N LEU A 737 -62.17 -2.56 10.78
CA LEU A 737 -63.58 -2.17 10.97
C LEU A 737 -64.29 -3.01 12.03
N LYS A 738 -63.83 -4.25 12.28
CA LYS A 738 -64.32 -5.10 13.38
C LYS A 738 -64.06 -4.53 14.78
N CYS A 739 -63.18 -3.54 14.92
CA CYS A 739 -62.85 -2.94 16.21
C CYS A 739 -63.95 -2.00 16.74
N ILE A 740 -64.92 -1.63 15.89
CA ILE A 740 -66.01 -0.70 16.22
C ILE A 740 -67.39 -1.28 15.86
N GLU A 741 -67.49 -2.60 15.66
CA GLU A 741 -68.74 -3.36 15.52
C GLU A 741 -69.16 -3.98 16.85
#